data_AF-A0A819XWT4-F1
#
_entry.id   AF-A0A819XWT4-F1
#
_cell.length_a   1.000
_cell.length_b   1.000
_cell.length_c   1.000
_cell.angle_alpha   90.00
_cell.angle_beta   90.00
_cell.angle_gamma   90.00
#
_symmetry.space_group_name_H-M   'P 1'
#
loop_
_entity.id
_entity.type
_entity.pdbx_description
1 polymer ?
#
loop_
_entity_poly.entity_id
_entity_poly.type
_entity_poly.pdbx_seq_one_letter_code
_entity_poly.pdbx_strand_id
1 'polypeptide(L)'
;TYFVFLFKLTNGENDLCIGINTHGRYRDELESIIGMFVNAIPLRCQLDPHLSFQKIIKHVQDNMINCIKYSYFPLQHILNQHPNISNPVFLDTSFEFMSSMARDEKNEIMIGDSQFSLIPYSIKISEDEIMSKFDFILSFQHDLIRNELSCTINASLDLFKAETVCIIAQRLQAMLHQQFTSFDCTTNKPIYELSLALSNEQYIMQSMNNTQISFPSPLTCIHHEFVGQVMKHPQKLAVELDEQSLTYCELLYYVQVLSLTLLNEYHITPGEVVCQCVERSLSMVIGMMATEVVGGVYCPLSPRDPEHRLDALTRQTQSPLVLVHDLTTAKFAHDIVSPNIDSILNIKDVNSDMDLSCLSGVIVKSEEIAYTIFTSGSTGTPKAVQVQHKNFIDCMHSLAYINSFNKDDTVVQMARCSFDIHVQEILGTLLVGGTLIMLHPGGTIDFDYLSEALQNKQITYLHTVPSLLLRFFTTVEQNSKWHVLKYLRSVCSSGEPFSVPLIDLIVKIGIENCIIWNLYGPAETTIDCTAHRVNITNNTQSIPIGRSFCNYRCVIMNEYLQSSVSDQEGELFIGGVGVFAGYLGRDDLTSKALIIIDDEVFYRTGDLVDMDEHGLLHYRRRKDHQIKLHGQRIELGEIERCLLSITSISACVVMKWDDDHLIAYVQTYDIGDEQLRQYCQAHLPPHMIPSLFITLQKFPRNANGKIDRKLLPTPNVSNTTTLNSKESILTLSSLEERIHYIWLQILPSSLTRIPATVNFFAIGGHSLRFIELYYRYQSLFNFDAHALSVGLFLQQPTIRQHAELLQTLPSIDTQTTRCQTLHINQGKTFLN
;
A
#
# COMPACT_ATOMS: atom_id res chain seq x y z
N THR A 1 -5.82 -22.21 -31.59
CA THR A 1 -6.55 -20.98 -31.23
C THR A 1 -7.10 -21.00 -29.82
N TYR A 2 -7.93 -21.98 -29.43
CA TYR A 2 -8.54 -22.00 -28.10
C TYR A 2 -7.54 -21.96 -26.93
N PHE A 3 -6.48 -22.77 -26.96
CA PHE A 3 -5.40 -22.70 -25.96
C PHE A 3 -4.76 -21.31 -25.84
N VAL A 4 -4.57 -20.61 -26.97
CA VAL A 4 -4.02 -19.24 -26.96
C VAL A 4 -5.02 -18.25 -26.37
N PHE A 5 -6.31 -18.44 -26.66
CA PHE A 5 -7.38 -17.65 -26.05
C PHE A 5 -7.45 -17.84 -24.54
N LEU A 6 -7.39 -19.09 -24.05
CA LEU A 6 -7.33 -19.40 -22.63
C LEU A 6 -6.08 -18.83 -21.95
N PHE A 7 -4.90 -18.99 -22.56
CA PHE A 7 -3.65 -18.36 -22.09
C PHE A 7 -3.81 -16.85 -21.91
N LYS A 8 -4.53 -16.19 -22.82
CA LYS A 8 -4.79 -14.76 -22.73
C LYS A 8 -5.87 -14.38 -21.71
N LEU A 9 -6.93 -15.17 -21.60
CA LEU A 9 -7.98 -14.93 -20.60
C LEU A 9 -7.47 -15.12 -19.17
N THR A 10 -6.56 -16.08 -18.96
CA THR A 10 -5.92 -16.40 -17.67
C THR A 10 -4.67 -15.56 -17.39
N ASN A 11 -4.45 -14.49 -18.17
CA ASN A 11 -3.34 -13.56 -17.99
C ASN A 11 -1.94 -14.22 -17.98
N GLY A 12 -1.73 -15.21 -18.84
CA GLY A 12 -0.41 -15.81 -19.06
C GLY A 12 -0.25 -17.24 -18.55
N GLU A 13 -1.30 -17.87 -18.02
CA GLU A 13 -1.20 -19.27 -17.59
C GLU A 13 -0.90 -20.18 -18.78
N ASN A 14 0.29 -20.77 -18.75
CA ASN A 14 0.87 -21.48 -19.89
C ASN A 14 0.82 -23.01 -19.74
N ASP A 15 0.31 -23.55 -18.65
CA ASP A 15 0.08 -24.98 -18.44
C ASP A 15 -1.42 -25.23 -18.29
N LEU A 16 -2.08 -25.53 -19.40
CA LEU A 16 -3.54 -25.56 -19.49
C LEU A 16 -4.03 -26.98 -19.74
N CYS A 17 -5.17 -27.35 -19.13
CA CYS A 17 -5.81 -28.65 -19.33
C CYS A 17 -7.29 -28.45 -19.67
N ILE A 18 -7.72 -28.96 -20.83
CA ILE A 18 -9.12 -28.84 -21.30
C ILE A 18 -9.73 -30.22 -21.52
N GLY A 19 -11.04 -30.35 -21.35
CA GLY A 19 -11.79 -31.52 -21.77
C GLY A 19 -12.03 -31.52 -23.28
N ILE A 20 -11.78 -32.65 -23.95
CA ILE A 20 -12.21 -32.88 -25.35
C ILE A 20 -13.07 -34.13 -25.44
N ASN A 21 -14.13 -34.05 -26.25
CA ASN A 21 -15.03 -35.18 -26.49
C ASN A 21 -14.61 -35.95 -27.75
N THR A 22 -14.61 -37.27 -27.65
CA THR A 22 -14.32 -38.20 -28.74
C THR A 22 -15.54 -39.05 -29.03
N HIS A 23 -15.73 -39.46 -30.29
CA HIS A 23 -16.91 -40.25 -30.69
C HIS A 23 -16.97 -41.65 -30.04
N GLY A 24 -15.82 -42.18 -29.59
CA GLY A 24 -15.72 -43.47 -28.90
C GLY A 24 -15.99 -44.72 -29.74
N ARG A 25 -16.26 -44.55 -31.04
CA ARG A 25 -16.50 -45.62 -32.01
C ARG A 25 -15.23 -45.94 -32.79
N TYR A 26 -14.23 -46.51 -32.11
CA TYR A 26 -12.91 -46.77 -32.70
C TYR A 26 -12.82 -48.02 -33.58
N ARG A 27 -13.95 -48.71 -33.77
CA ARG A 27 -14.04 -49.91 -34.61
C ARG A 27 -15.30 -49.82 -35.46
N ASP A 28 -15.21 -50.28 -36.70
CA ASP A 28 -16.28 -50.19 -37.69
C ASP A 28 -17.56 -50.91 -37.21
N GLU A 29 -17.44 -51.99 -36.42
CA GLU A 29 -18.61 -52.72 -35.91
C GLU A 29 -19.44 -51.89 -34.92
N LEU A 30 -18.86 -50.83 -34.35
CA LEU A 30 -19.54 -49.95 -33.42
C LEU A 30 -20.36 -48.87 -34.13
N GLU A 31 -20.22 -48.63 -35.43
CA GLU A 31 -20.90 -47.53 -36.13
C GLU A 31 -22.43 -47.67 -36.09
N SER A 32 -22.95 -48.89 -36.29
CA SER A 32 -24.39 -49.15 -36.34
C SER A 32 -25.03 -49.44 -34.99
N ILE A 33 -24.26 -49.40 -33.88
CA ILE A 33 -24.77 -49.75 -32.55
C ILE A 33 -25.37 -48.53 -31.86
N ILE A 34 -26.57 -48.69 -31.29
CA ILE A 34 -27.20 -47.70 -30.43
C ILE A 34 -26.60 -47.82 -29.02
N GLY A 35 -26.00 -46.74 -28.51
CA GLY A 35 -25.38 -46.72 -27.19
C GLY A 35 -24.59 -45.42 -26.91
N MET A 36 -24.18 -45.23 -25.65
CA MET A 36 -23.35 -44.11 -25.22
C MET A 36 -21.87 -44.48 -25.41
N PHE A 37 -21.27 -44.02 -26.50
CA PHE A 37 -19.86 -44.26 -26.83
C PHE A 37 -18.97 -43.05 -26.53
N VAL A 38 -19.54 -41.84 -26.44
CA VAL A 38 -18.77 -40.61 -26.27
C VAL A 38 -17.88 -40.71 -25.03
N ASN A 39 -16.58 -40.46 -25.22
CA ASN A 39 -15.61 -40.44 -24.13
C ASN A 39 -14.97 -39.05 -24.05
N ALA A 40 -14.92 -38.49 -22.84
CA ALA A 40 -14.24 -37.24 -22.56
C ALA A 40 -12.80 -37.54 -22.11
N ILE A 41 -11.81 -36.87 -22.69
CA ILE A 41 -10.40 -37.04 -22.31
C ILE A 41 -9.76 -35.69 -21.96
N PRO A 42 -8.88 -35.65 -20.95
CA PRO A 42 -8.14 -34.45 -20.61
C PRO A 42 -6.99 -34.22 -21.61
N LEU A 43 -6.97 -33.05 -22.23
CA LEU A 43 -5.88 -32.57 -23.08
C LEU A 43 -5.10 -31.47 -22.34
N ARG A 44 -3.96 -31.85 -21.75
CA ARG A 44 -3.00 -30.91 -21.16
C ARG A 44 -2.00 -30.44 -22.23
N CYS A 45 -1.83 -29.13 -22.36
CA CYS A 45 -0.78 -28.54 -23.20
C CYS A 45 -0.01 -27.48 -22.40
N GLN A 46 1.32 -27.60 -22.39
CA GLN A 46 2.22 -26.57 -21.90
C GLN A 46 2.65 -25.69 -23.08
N LEU A 47 2.23 -24.44 -23.09
CA LEU A 47 2.55 -23.45 -24.12
C LEU A 47 3.87 -22.75 -23.79
N ASP A 48 4.65 -22.46 -24.83
CA ASP A 48 5.77 -21.53 -24.73
C ASP A 48 5.32 -20.15 -25.26
N PRO A 49 5.16 -19.13 -24.39
CA PRO A 49 4.67 -17.81 -24.76
C PRO A 49 5.51 -17.10 -25.84
N HIS A 50 6.79 -17.45 -25.96
CA HIS A 50 7.73 -16.85 -26.92
C HIS A 50 7.63 -17.46 -28.32
N LEU A 51 6.92 -18.58 -28.47
CA LEU A 51 6.70 -19.17 -29.78
C LEU A 51 5.68 -18.39 -30.57
N SER A 52 5.85 -18.42 -31.90
CA SER A 52 4.87 -17.87 -32.80
C SER A 52 3.61 -18.71 -32.84
N PHE A 53 2.50 -18.07 -33.20
CA PHE A 53 1.19 -18.72 -33.28
C PHE A 53 1.20 -20.00 -34.14
N GLN A 54 1.91 -19.99 -35.27
CA GLN A 54 2.05 -21.15 -36.16
C GLN A 54 2.77 -22.33 -35.48
N LYS A 55 3.83 -22.05 -34.71
CA LYS A 55 4.55 -23.08 -33.95
C LYS A 55 3.68 -23.66 -32.84
N ILE A 56 2.89 -22.81 -32.17
CA ILE A 56 1.93 -23.25 -31.15
C ILE A 56 0.83 -24.13 -31.75
N ILE A 57 0.30 -23.81 -32.93
CA ILE A 57 -0.67 -24.68 -33.62
C ILE A 57 -0.08 -26.06 -33.84
N LYS A 58 1.14 -26.15 -34.37
CA LYS A 58 1.81 -27.42 -34.62
C LYS A 58 2.04 -28.20 -33.32
N HIS A 59 2.50 -27.51 -32.27
CA HIS A 59 2.69 -28.12 -30.95
C HIS A 59 1.39 -28.71 -30.37
N VAL A 60 0.29 -27.94 -30.40
CA VAL A 60 -1.02 -28.40 -29.93
C VAL A 60 -1.55 -29.54 -30.79
N GLN A 61 -1.36 -29.49 -32.11
CA GLN A 61 -1.75 -30.57 -33.03
C GLN A 61 -1.02 -31.88 -32.69
N ASP A 62 0.30 -31.83 -32.49
CA ASP A 62 1.10 -33.00 -32.13
C ASP A 62 0.66 -33.60 -30.78
N ASN A 63 0.38 -32.75 -29.77
CA ASN A 63 -0.14 -33.18 -28.48
C ASN A 63 -1.53 -33.82 -28.60
N MET A 64 -2.43 -33.22 -29.39
CA MET A 64 -3.78 -33.74 -29.63
C MET A 64 -3.75 -35.10 -30.34
N ILE A 65 -2.95 -35.25 -31.39
CA ILE A 65 -2.77 -36.54 -32.10
C ILE A 65 -2.26 -37.61 -31.14
N ASN A 66 -1.31 -37.28 -30.26
CA ASN A 66 -0.78 -38.22 -29.28
C ASN A 66 -1.80 -38.57 -28.19
N CYS A 67 -2.62 -37.62 -27.74
CA CYS A 67 -3.68 -37.84 -26.77
C CYS A 67 -4.79 -38.74 -27.32
N ILE A 68 -5.25 -38.48 -28.56
CA ILE A 68 -6.34 -39.24 -29.20
C ILE A 68 -5.97 -40.72 -29.39
N LYS A 69 -4.69 -41.09 -29.51
CA LYS A 69 -4.26 -42.50 -29.57
C LYS A 69 -4.75 -43.32 -28.37
N TYR A 70 -4.97 -42.68 -27.22
CA TYR A 70 -5.40 -43.33 -25.98
C TYR A 70 -6.87 -43.04 -25.63
N SER A 71 -7.63 -42.48 -26.56
CA SER A 71 -9.02 -42.04 -26.35
C SER A 71 -10.03 -43.16 -26.07
N TYR A 72 -9.63 -44.42 -26.22
CA TYR A 72 -10.42 -45.60 -25.80
C TYR A 72 -10.34 -45.86 -24.29
N PHE A 73 -9.43 -45.22 -23.55
CA PHE A 73 -9.30 -45.41 -22.11
C PHE A 73 -10.39 -44.62 -21.36
N PRO A 74 -11.23 -45.27 -20.53
CA PRO A 74 -12.33 -44.57 -19.86
C PRO A 74 -11.86 -43.54 -18.84
N LEU A 75 -12.46 -42.35 -18.87
CA LEU A 75 -12.13 -41.26 -17.94
C LEU A 75 -12.22 -41.68 -16.47
N GLN A 76 -13.25 -42.45 -16.11
CA GLN A 76 -13.45 -42.92 -14.75
C GLN A 76 -12.27 -43.75 -14.23
N HIS A 77 -11.59 -44.50 -15.11
CA HIS A 77 -10.40 -45.25 -14.72
C HIS A 77 -9.22 -44.33 -14.43
N ILE A 78 -9.07 -43.23 -15.17
CA ILE A 78 -8.04 -42.21 -14.91
C ILE A 78 -8.28 -41.60 -13.52
N LEU A 79 -9.51 -41.20 -13.22
CA LEU A 79 -9.88 -40.61 -11.93
C LEU A 79 -9.68 -41.59 -10.77
N ASN A 80 -10.08 -42.85 -10.93
CA ASN A 80 -9.91 -43.87 -9.90
C ASN A 80 -8.43 -44.16 -9.55
N GLN A 81 -7.50 -43.93 -10.48
CA GLN A 81 -6.05 -44.07 -10.24
C GLN A 81 -5.45 -42.85 -9.53
N HIS A 82 -6.20 -41.76 -9.42
CA HIS A 82 -5.79 -40.51 -8.77
C HIS A 82 -6.83 -40.04 -7.73
N PRO A 83 -7.07 -40.81 -6.66
CA PRO A 83 -8.13 -40.54 -5.68
C PRO A 83 -7.94 -39.24 -4.88
N ASN A 84 -6.76 -38.62 -4.94
CA ASN A 84 -6.47 -37.34 -4.30
C ASN A 84 -6.91 -36.13 -5.14
N ILE A 85 -7.41 -36.33 -6.36
CA ILE A 85 -7.95 -35.27 -7.21
C ILE A 85 -9.43 -35.12 -6.87
N SER A 86 -9.74 -34.15 -6.01
CA SER A 86 -11.13 -33.85 -5.62
C SER A 86 -11.90 -33.10 -6.70
N ASN A 87 -11.22 -32.25 -7.49
CA ASN A 87 -11.76 -31.50 -8.63
C ASN A 87 -10.74 -31.52 -9.79
N PRO A 88 -11.02 -32.23 -10.88
CA PRO A 88 -10.15 -32.26 -12.06
C PRO A 88 -10.30 -30.99 -12.92
N VAL A 89 -9.21 -30.24 -13.13
CA VAL A 89 -9.16 -28.96 -13.87
C VAL A 89 -9.72 -29.03 -15.31
N PHE A 90 -9.72 -30.21 -15.94
CA PHE A 90 -10.28 -30.39 -17.28
C PHE A 90 -11.82 -30.36 -17.31
N LEU A 91 -12.48 -30.39 -16.14
CA LEU A 91 -13.92 -30.17 -16.01
C LEU A 91 -14.27 -28.67 -16.00
N ASP A 92 -13.29 -27.80 -15.83
CA ASP A 92 -13.50 -26.36 -15.76
C ASP A 92 -13.75 -25.81 -17.18
N THR A 93 -13.05 -26.35 -18.18
CA THR A 93 -13.15 -25.89 -19.57
C THR A 93 -13.17 -27.05 -20.57
N SER A 94 -14.08 -27.00 -21.55
CA SER A 94 -14.14 -28.00 -22.62
C SER A 94 -14.25 -27.39 -24.02
N PHE A 95 -13.73 -28.13 -25.01
CA PHE A 95 -13.74 -27.76 -26.41
C PHE A 95 -14.44 -28.82 -27.25
N GLU A 96 -15.41 -28.38 -28.05
CA GLU A 96 -16.13 -29.23 -28.99
C GLU A 96 -16.00 -28.69 -30.41
N PHE A 97 -15.79 -29.59 -31.37
CA PHE A 97 -15.81 -29.26 -32.78
C PHE A 97 -16.68 -30.27 -33.51
N MET A 98 -17.69 -29.77 -34.23
CA MET A 98 -18.60 -30.58 -35.02
C MET A 98 -18.65 -30.06 -36.45
N SER A 99 -18.34 -30.90 -37.41
CA SER A 99 -18.62 -30.63 -38.82
C SER A 99 -19.94 -31.28 -39.20
N SER A 100 -20.90 -30.50 -39.67
CA SER A 100 -22.15 -31.03 -40.22
C SER A 100 -22.16 -30.84 -41.73
N MET A 101 -22.27 -31.95 -42.46
CA MET A 101 -22.88 -31.94 -43.79
C MET A 101 -24.37 -32.08 -43.55
N ALA A 102 -25.08 -30.98 -43.31
CA ALA A 102 -26.53 -31.00 -43.38
C ALA A 102 -26.91 -31.23 -44.85
N ARG A 103 -26.80 -32.47 -45.33
CA ARG A 103 -27.30 -32.80 -46.66
C ARG A 103 -28.75 -32.31 -46.70
N ASP A 104 -29.12 -31.59 -47.75
CA ASP A 104 -30.49 -31.61 -48.29
C ASP A 104 -30.82 -33.04 -48.80
N GLU A 105 -30.38 -34.07 -48.09
CA GLU A 105 -31.05 -35.35 -48.13
C GLU A 105 -32.37 -35.05 -47.46
N LYS A 106 -33.41 -34.99 -48.28
CA LYS A 106 -34.74 -35.31 -47.82
C LYS A 106 -34.56 -36.51 -46.89
N ASN A 107 -34.77 -36.35 -45.59
CA ASN A 107 -34.57 -37.40 -44.60
C ASN A 107 -35.66 -38.46 -44.82
N GLU A 108 -35.61 -39.13 -45.96
CA GLU A 108 -36.63 -40.03 -46.44
C GLU A 108 -36.32 -41.40 -45.88
N ILE A 109 -37.15 -41.83 -44.92
CA ILE A 109 -37.12 -43.19 -44.42
C ILE A 109 -38.17 -43.99 -45.17
N MET A 110 -37.78 -45.20 -45.57
CA MET A 110 -38.71 -46.18 -46.10
C MET A 110 -39.21 -47.02 -44.94
N ILE A 111 -40.52 -47.02 -44.71
CA ILE A 111 -41.17 -47.95 -43.77
C ILE A 111 -42.11 -48.82 -44.60
N GLY A 112 -41.65 -50.06 -44.89
CA GLY A 112 -42.28 -50.91 -45.92
C GLY A 112 -42.08 -50.32 -47.32
N ASP A 113 -43.16 -50.27 -48.10
CA ASP A 113 -43.17 -49.70 -49.47
C ASP A 113 -43.45 -48.19 -49.51
N SER A 114 -43.64 -47.56 -48.34
CA SER A 114 -44.02 -46.15 -48.22
C SER A 114 -42.81 -45.29 -47.86
N GLN A 115 -42.66 -44.20 -48.61
CA GLN A 115 -41.61 -43.19 -48.42
C GLN A 115 -42.12 -42.09 -47.48
N PHE A 116 -41.42 -41.86 -46.37
CA PHE A 116 -41.74 -40.83 -45.39
C PHE A 116 -40.61 -39.83 -45.32
N SER A 117 -40.90 -38.54 -45.54
CA SER A 117 -39.93 -37.48 -45.25
C SER A 117 -39.95 -37.15 -43.76
N LEU A 118 -38.85 -37.38 -43.07
CA LEU A 118 -38.63 -36.85 -41.72
C LEU A 118 -38.38 -35.34 -41.84
N ILE A 119 -39.30 -34.56 -41.30
CA ILE A 119 -39.09 -33.14 -41.07
C ILE A 119 -38.47 -33.04 -39.69
N PRO A 120 -37.17 -32.69 -39.56
CA PRO A 120 -36.58 -32.50 -38.24
C PRO A 120 -37.33 -31.36 -37.53
N TYR A 121 -38.09 -31.73 -36.51
CA TYR A 121 -38.78 -30.78 -35.64
C TYR A 121 -37.89 -30.54 -34.43
N SER A 122 -37.14 -29.44 -34.46
CA SER A 122 -36.39 -28.99 -33.31
C SER A 122 -37.40 -28.55 -32.24
N ILE A 123 -37.68 -29.42 -31.28
CA ILE A 123 -38.36 -29.01 -30.05
C ILE A 123 -37.41 -27.97 -29.44
N LYS A 124 -37.88 -26.72 -29.29
CA LYS A 124 -37.25 -25.79 -28.35
C LYS A 124 -37.44 -26.40 -26.98
N ILE A 125 -36.55 -27.31 -26.60
CA ILE A 125 -36.29 -27.63 -25.20
C ILE A 125 -36.10 -26.25 -24.57
N SER A 126 -36.92 -25.92 -23.57
CA SER A 126 -36.83 -24.61 -22.92
C SER A 126 -35.38 -24.37 -22.54
N GLU A 127 -34.86 -23.18 -22.81
CA GLU A 127 -33.48 -22.80 -22.46
C GLU A 127 -33.17 -23.11 -20.97
N ASP A 128 -34.21 -23.17 -20.14
CA ASP A 128 -34.22 -23.58 -18.72
C ASP A 128 -33.84 -25.06 -18.44
N GLU A 129 -33.75 -25.95 -19.44
CA GLU A 129 -33.39 -27.38 -19.24
C GLU A 129 -31.94 -27.70 -19.65
N ILE A 130 -31.18 -26.74 -20.19
CA ILE A 130 -29.76 -26.96 -20.55
C ILE A 130 -28.89 -26.72 -19.31
N MET A 131 -28.69 -27.77 -18.51
CA MET A 131 -27.66 -27.75 -17.47
C MET A 131 -26.27 -27.73 -18.11
N SER A 132 -25.44 -26.74 -17.76
CA SER A 132 -24.03 -26.75 -18.15
C SER A 132 -23.34 -27.95 -17.50
N LYS A 133 -22.68 -28.78 -18.31
CA LYS A 133 -21.99 -29.99 -17.84
C LYS A 133 -20.60 -29.71 -17.27
N PHE A 134 -20.08 -28.53 -17.57
CA PHE A 134 -18.77 -28.01 -17.22
C PHE A 134 -18.92 -26.54 -16.84
N ASP A 135 -17.90 -25.93 -16.24
CA ASP A 135 -17.99 -24.51 -15.88
C ASP A 135 -18.06 -23.62 -17.14
N PHE A 136 -17.33 -24.00 -18.19
CA PHE A 136 -17.28 -23.31 -19.48
C PHE A 136 -17.07 -24.27 -20.66
N ILE A 137 -17.90 -24.17 -21.70
CA ILE A 137 -17.84 -25.00 -22.93
C ILE A 137 -17.77 -24.08 -24.14
N LEU A 138 -16.77 -24.29 -24.99
CA LEU A 138 -16.65 -23.64 -26.30
C LEU A 138 -16.89 -24.65 -27.42
N SER A 139 -18.00 -24.51 -28.13
CA SER A 139 -18.38 -25.42 -29.22
C SER A 139 -18.34 -24.69 -30.56
N PHE A 140 -17.55 -25.20 -31.50
CA PHE A 140 -17.52 -24.75 -32.89
C PHE A 140 -18.30 -25.70 -33.79
N GLN A 141 -19.18 -25.16 -34.61
CA GLN A 141 -19.89 -25.92 -35.65
C GLN A 141 -19.55 -25.36 -37.03
N HIS A 142 -19.06 -26.23 -37.91
CA HIS A 142 -18.78 -25.89 -39.31
C HIS A 142 -19.88 -26.46 -40.21
N ASP A 143 -20.68 -25.58 -40.80
CA ASP A 143 -21.58 -25.91 -41.90
C ASP A 143 -20.76 -25.98 -43.19
N LEU A 144 -20.53 -27.21 -43.67
CA LEU A 144 -19.72 -27.45 -44.85
C LEU A 144 -20.37 -26.98 -46.16
N ILE A 145 -21.69 -26.77 -46.18
CA ILE A 145 -22.43 -26.33 -47.38
C ILE A 145 -22.42 -24.82 -47.48
N ARG A 146 -22.80 -24.15 -46.39
CA ARG A 146 -22.77 -22.68 -46.32
C ARG A 146 -21.35 -22.14 -46.17
N ASN A 147 -20.41 -23.02 -45.82
CA ASN A 147 -19.05 -22.67 -45.42
C ASN A 147 -19.05 -21.63 -44.27
N GLU A 148 -19.98 -21.81 -43.33
CA GLU A 148 -20.18 -20.94 -42.18
C GLU A 148 -19.66 -21.65 -40.92
N LEU A 149 -18.88 -20.91 -40.12
CA LEU A 149 -18.43 -21.37 -38.81
C LEU A 149 -19.23 -20.63 -37.74
N SER A 150 -20.01 -21.35 -36.96
CA SER A 150 -20.67 -20.82 -35.77
C SER A 150 -19.94 -21.27 -34.51
N CYS A 151 -20.04 -20.45 -33.46
CA CYS A 151 -19.44 -20.70 -32.17
C CYS A 151 -20.50 -20.49 -31.08
N THR A 152 -20.61 -21.43 -30.16
CA THR A 152 -21.51 -21.37 -29.00
C THR A 152 -20.69 -21.46 -27.73
N ILE A 153 -21.01 -20.59 -26.76
CA ILE A 153 -20.44 -20.62 -25.42
C ILE A 153 -21.54 -21.01 -24.44
N ASN A 154 -21.38 -22.13 -23.76
CA ASN A 154 -22.23 -22.51 -22.64
C ASN A 154 -21.41 -22.36 -21.36
N ALA A 155 -21.90 -21.59 -20.39
CA ALA A 155 -21.21 -21.36 -19.13
C ALA A 155 -22.17 -21.53 -17.95
N SER A 156 -21.64 -21.98 -16.81
CA SER A 156 -22.44 -22.12 -15.59
C SER A 156 -22.79 -20.74 -15.01
N LEU A 157 -24.08 -20.48 -14.82
CA LEU A 157 -24.56 -19.24 -14.20
C LEU A 157 -24.26 -19.17 -12.69
N ASP A 158 -23.86 -20.29 -12.07
CA ASP A 158 -23.36 -20.30 -10.69
C ASP A 158 -21.98 -19.61 -10.59
N LEU A 159 -21.26 -19.49 -11.71
CA LEU A 159 -19.90 -18.94 -11.77
C LEU A 159 -19.81 -17.67 -12.63
N PHE A 160 -20.57 -17.60 -13.73
CA PHE A 160 -20.49 -16.54 -14.72
C PHE A 160 -21.79 -15.75 -14.81
N LYS A 161 -21.66 -14.42 -14.90
CA LYS A 161 -22.76 -13.55 -15.32
C LYS A 161 -22.90 -13.59 -16.84
N ALA A 162 -24.12 -13.45 -17.35
CA ALA A 162 -24.40 -13.46 -18.78
C ALA A 162 -23.61 -12.35 -19.52
N GLU A 163 -23.47 -11.18 -18.90
CA GLU A 163 -22.70 -10.05 -19.44
C GLU A 163 -21.22 -10.41 -19.60
N THR A 164 -20.64 -11.11 -18.62
CA THR A 164 -19.25 -11.59 -18.67
C THR A 164 -19.04 -12.55 -19.84
N VAL A 165 -19.98 -13.49 -20.07
CA VAL A 165 -19.91 -14.44 -21.19
C VAL A 165 -19.98 -13.72 -22.54
N CYS A 166 -20.83 -12.71 -22.66
CA CYS A 166 -20.91 -11.87 -23.86
C CYS A 166 -19.58 -11.14 -24.15
N ILE A 167 -18.93 -10.59 -23.13
CA ILE A 167 -17.61 -9.94 -23.28
C ILE A 167 -16.56 -10.96 -23.71
N ILE A 168 -16.53 -12.16 -23.11
CA ILE A 168 -15.64 -13.25 -23.51
C ILE A 168 -15.85 -13.62 -24.99
N ALA A 169 -17.10 -13.72 -25.46
CA ALA A 169 -17.42 -13.98 -26.86
C ALA A 169 -16.88 -12.89 -27.80
N GLN A 170 -17.05 -11.61 -27.43
CA GLN A 170 -16.53 -10.48 -28.17
C GLN A 170 -15.00 -10.49 -28.23
N ARG A 171 -14.32 -10.82 -27.12
CA ARG A 171 -12.85 -10.94 -27.06
C ARG A 171 -12.36 -12.07 -27.96
N LEU A 172 -13.05 -13.21 -28.00
CA LEU A 172 -12.75 -14.31 -28.92
C LEU A 172 -12.88 -13.87 -30.38
N GLN A 173 -13.98 -13.18 -30.70
CA GLN A 173 -14.22 -12.65 -32.05
C GLN A 173 -13.15 -11.63 -32.45
N ALA A 174 -12.77 -10.71 -31.56
CA ALA A 174 -11.73 -9.72 -31.79
C ALA A 174 -10.37 -10.39 -32.04
N MET A 175 -10.01 -11.38 -31.22
CA MET A 175 -8.77 -12.15 -31.39
C MET A 175 -8.74 -12.89 -32.72
N LEU A 176 -9.84 -13.56 -33.10
CA LEU A 176 -9.97 -14.24 -34.39
C LEU A 176 -9.84 -13.26 -35.55
N HIS A 177 -10.56 -12.13 -35.50
CA HIS A 177 -10.49 -11.09 -36.52
C HIS A 177 -9.07 -10.54 -36.66
N GLN A 178 -8.38 -10.26 -35.55
CA GLN A 178 -6.98 -9.83 -35.56
C GLN A 178 -6.08 -10.88 -36.23
N GLN A 179 -6.27 -12.16 -35.91
CA GLN A 179 -5.51 -13.26 -36.50
C GLN A 179 -5.75 -13.40 -38.02
N PHE A 180 -6.96 -13.16 -38.51
CA PHE A 180 -7.28 -13.32 -39.93
C PHE A 180 -7.02 -12.09 -40.80
N THR A 181 -7.02 -10.87 -40.22
CA THR A 181 -6.91 -9.61 -40.98
C THR A 181 -5.55 -8.93 -40.88
N SER A 182 -4.87 -9.04 -39.74
CA SER A 182 -3.64 -8.30 -39.45
C SER A 182 -2.40 -9.19 -39.33
N PHE A 183 -2.59 -10.49 -39.10
CA PHE A 183 -1.52 -11.47 -39.09
C PHE A 183 -1.27 -11.95 -40.50
N ASP A 184 -0.31 -11.32 -41.18
CA ASP A 184 0.40 -12.02 -42.24
C ASP A 184 0.98 -13.29 -41.60
N CYS A 185 0.54 -14.48 -42.04
CA CYS A 185 0.94 -15.78 -41.50
C CYS A 185 2.46 -16.03 -41.54
N THR A 186 3.21 -15.09 -42.13
CA THR A 186 4.67 -15.00 -42.19
C THR A 186 5.32 -14.28 -41.00
N THR A 187 4.56 -13.52 -40.19
CA THR A 187 5.11 -12.79 -39.04
C THR A 187 5.34 -13.71 -37.84
N ASN A 188 6.61 -13.86 -37.45
CA ASN A 188 7.07 -14.78 -36.41
C ASN A 188 6.85 -14.22 -34.99
N LYS A 189 5.77 -13.45 -34.77
CA LYS A 189 5.50 -12.76 -33.50
C LYS A 189 5.08 -13.76 -32.41
N PRO A 190 5.56 -13.57 -31.17
CA PRO A 190 5.25 -14.45 -30.05
C PRO A 190 3.78 -14.32 -29.61
N ILE A 191 3.19 -15.39 -29.10
CA ILE A 191 1.77 -15.38 -28.68
C ILE A 191 1.50 -14.43 -27.51
N TYR A 192 2.51 -14.07 -26.70
CA TYR A 192 2.32 -13.08 -25.64
C TYR A 192 2.03 -11.67 -26.17
N GLU A 193 2.31 -11.33 -27.44
CA GLU A 193 1.95 -10.02 -28.01
C GLU A 193 0.50 -9.91 -28.47
N LEU A 194 -0.25 -11.02 -28.51
CA LEU A 194 -1.66 -10.99 -28.92
C LEU A 194 -2.51 -10.24 -27.89
N SER A 195 -3.41 -9.37 -28.33
CA SER A 195 -4.29 -8.61 -27.44
C SER A 195 -5.70 -9.16 -27.47
N LEU A 196 -6.36 -9.20 -26.31
CA LEU A 196 -7.79 -9.42 -26.21
C LEU A 196 -8.57 -8.11 -26.05
N ALA A 197 -7.88 -6.97 -26.05
CA ALA A 197 -8.49 -5.69 -25.75
C ALA A 197 -9.53 -5.33 -26.82
N LEU A 198 -10.77 -5.13 -26.38
CA LEU A 198 -11.84 -4.60 -27.21
C LEU A 198 -11.59 -3.11 -27.50
N SER A 199 -12.18 -2.59 -28.57
CA SER A 199 -11.96 -1.19 -28.99
C SER A 199 -12.35 -0.16 -27.92
N ASN A 200 -13.39 -0.44 -27.14
CA ASN A 200 -13.81 0.40 -26.00
C ASN A 200 -12.79 0.34 -24.86
N GLU A 201 -12.23 -0.83 -24.56
CA GLU A 201 -11.19 -1.00 -23.53
C GLU A 201 -9.91 -0.25 -23.94
N GLN A 202 -9.49 -0.37 -25.20
CA GLN A 202 -8.35 0.39 -25.74
C GLN A 202 -8.57 1.91 -25.62
N TYR A 203 -9.78 2.38 -25.91
CA TYR A 203 -10.13 3.79 -25.74
C TYR A 203 -10.07 4.21 -24.26
N ILE A 204 -10.60 3.41 -23.33
CA ILE A 204 -10.52 3.69 -21.89
C ILE A 204 -9.06 3.80 -21.45
N MET A 205 -8.21 2.83 -21.83
CA MET A 205 -6.78 2.79 -21.52
C MET A 205 -5.99 3.99 -22.05
N GLN A 206 -6.37 4.50 -23.22
CA GLN A 206 -5.78 5.72 -23.78
C GLN A 206 -6.31 6.96 -23.05
N SER A 207 -7.63 7.05 -22.86
CA SER A 207 -8.28 8.21 -22.26
C SER A 207 -7.88 8.46 -20.80
N MET A 208 -7.66 7.40 -20.02
CA MET A 208 -7.21 7.49 -18.64
C MET A 208 -5.80 8.09 -18.52
N ASN A 209 -4.97 7.94 -19.55
CA ASN A 209 -3.60 8.43 -19.59
C ASN A 209 -3.47 9.78 -20.29
N ASN A 210 -4.57 10.35 -20.77
CA ASN A 210 -4.60 11.70 -21.33
C ASN A 210 -4.75 12.75 -20.22
N THR A 211 -3.72 12.85 -19.38
CA THR A 211 -3.71 13.67 -18.16
C THR A 211 -2.89 14.95 -18.27
N GLN A 212 -2.41 15.28 -19.46
CA GLN A 212 -1.52 16.42 -19.69
C GLN A 212 -2.24 17.75 -19.40
N ILE A 213 -1.74 18.48 -18.42
CA ILE A 213 -2.21 19.81 -18.03
C ILE A 213 -0.99 20.74 -17.86
N SER A 214 -1.00 21.86 -18.56
CA SER A 214 0.01 22.91 -18.38
C SER A 214 -0.32 23.73 -17.14
N PHE A 215 0.51 23.61 -16.10
CA PHE A 215 0.48 24.53 -14.96
C PHE A 215 1.30 25.81 -15.24
N PRO A 216 1.02 26.94 -14.57
CA PRO A 216 1.67 28.23 -14.87
C PRO A 216 3.17 28.29 -14.50
N SER A 217 3.61 27.43 -13.57
CA SER A 217 4.92 27.51 -12.93
C SER A 217 5.82 26.27 -13.11
N PRO A 218 5.94 25.64 -14.30
CA PRO A 218 6.64 24.36 -14.45
C PRO A 218 8.16 24.43 -14.16
N LEU A 219 8.70 25.65 -14.05
CA LEU A 219 10.12 25.93 -13.84
C LEU A 219 10.43 26.51 -12.45
N THR A 220 9.45 26.55 -11.53
CA THR A 220 9.69 27.05 -10.18
C THR A 220 10.16 25.95 -9.23
N CYS A 221 10.81 26.38 -8.15
CA CYS A 221 11.19 25.51 -7.04
C CYS A 221 10.30 25.82 -5.83
N ILE A 222 10.36 24.95 -4.82
CA ILE A 222 9.53 25.05 -3.62
C ILE A 222 9.69 26.41 -2.94
N HIS A 223 10.91 26.88 -2.71
CA HIS A 223 11.15 28.19 -2.09
C HIS A 223 10.64 29.36 -2.95
N HIS A 224 10.64 29.25 -4.28
CA HIS A 224 10.12 30.30 -5.17
C HIS A 224 8.60 30.50 -4.99
N GLU A 225 7.83 29.40 -4.98
CA GLU A 225 6.39 29.44 -4.74
C GLU A 225 6.05 29.92 -3.34
N PHE A 226 6.81 29.48 -2.32
CA PHE A 226 6.66 29.98 -0.95
C PHE A 226 6.85 31.50 -0.87
N VAL A 227 7.95 32.04 -1.41
CA VAL A 227 8.18 33.49 -1.46
C VAL A 227 7.06 34.20 -2.21
N GLY A 228 6.56 33.60 -3.29
CA GLY A 228 5.37 34.09 -4.00
C GLY A 228 4.13 34.22 -3.11
N GLN A 229 3.92 33.28 -2.18
CA GLN A 229 2.83 33.35 -1.19
C GLN A 229 3.11 34.39 -0.09
N VAL A 230 4.35 34.51 0.39
CA VAL A 230 4.72 35.55 1.38
C VAL A 230 4.41 36.95 0.83
N MET A 231 4.70 37.19 -0.45
CA MET A 231 4.40 38.48 -1.08
C MET A 231 2.91 38.77 -1.22
N LYS A 232 2.08 37.72 -1.39
CA LYS A 232 0.62 37.85 -1.50
C LYS A 232 -0.07 37.95 -0.13
N HIS A 233 0.44 37.25 0.87
CA HIS A 233 -0.20 37.04 2.17
C HIS A 233 0.74 37.25 3.37
N PRO A 234 1.47 38.37 3.46
CA PRO A 234 2.59 38.51 4.41
C PRO A 234 2.16 38.40 5.89
N GLN A 235 0.98 38.93 6.21
CA GLN A 235 0.45 38.98 7.58
C GLN A 235 -0.50 37.81 7.90
N LYS A 236 -0.67 36.87 6.97
CA LYS A 236 -1.48 35.68 7.22
C LYS A 236 -0.70 34.72 8.10
N LEU A 237 -1.39 34.04 9.00
CA LEU A 237 -0.82 32.94 9.78
C LEU A 237 -0.33 31.83 8.85
N ALA A 238 0.94 31.45 8.96
CA ALA A 238 1.55 30.39 8.16
C ALA A 238 1.60 29.08 8.93
N VAL A 239 2.10 29.12 10.17
CA VAL A 239 2.25 27.95 11.02
C VAL A 239 1.93 28.29 12.48
N GLU A 240 1.29 27.35 13.17
CA GLU A 240 0.96 27.44 14.59
C GLU A 240 1.22 26.10 15.30
N LEU A 241 1.78 26.17 16.50
CA LEU A 241 1.92 25.07 17.44
C LEU A 241 1.58 25.58 18.84
N ASP A 242 0.44 25.13 19.38
CA ASP A 242 -0.11 25.55 20.67
C ASP A 242 -0.21 27.08 20.81
N GLU A 243 0.62 27.72 21.65
CA GLU A 243 0.65 29.19 21.84
C GLU A 243 1.64 29.91 20.91
N GLN A 244 2.48 29.16 20.17
CA GLN A 244 3.47 29.71 19.27
C GLN A 244 2.92 29.80 17.85
N SER A 245 3.12 30.93 17.19
CA SER A 245 2.65 31.15 15.82
C SER A 245 3.62 32.02 15.04
N LEU A 246 3.65 31.82 13.72
CA LEU A 246 4.38 32.65 12.78
C LEU A 246 3.49 32.98 11.58
N THR A 247 3.45 34.26 11.24
CA THR A 247 2.94 34.72 9.94
C THR A 247 3.89 34.33 8.80
N TYR A 248 3.44 34.42 7.55
CA TYR A 248 4.30 34.17 6.38
C TYR A 248 5.55 35.05 6.37
N CYS A 249 5.43 36.32 6.74
CA CYS A 249 6.57 37.25 6.80
C CYS A 249 7.55 36.89 7.92
N GLU A 250 7.05 36.53 9.12
CA GLU A 250 7.90 36.11 10.24
C GLU A 250 8.58 34.77 9.95
N LEU A 251 7.87 33.81 9.36
CA LEU A 251 8.45 32.55 8.93
C LEU A 251 9.57 32.78 7.91
N LEU A 252 9.35 33.62 6.91
CA LEU A 252 10.38 33.97 5.93
C LEU A 252 11.62 34.57 6.62
N TYR A 253 11.45 35.46 7.59
CA TYR A 253 12.56 36.05 8.34
C TYR A 253 13.43 34.97 9.00
N TYR A 254 12.83 34.05 9.77
CA TYR A 254 13.59 32.97 10.43
C TYR A 254 14.23 31.99 9.43
N VAL A 255 13.54 31.70 8.32
CA VAL A 255 14.08 30.88 7.22
C VAL A 255 15.31 31.55 6.61
N GLN A 256 15.26 32.85 6.33
CA GLN A 256 16.38 33.59 5.76
C GLN A 256 17.58 33.64 6.71
N VAL A 257 17.33 33.86 8.01
CA VAL A 257 18.36 33.86 9.05
C VAL A 257 19.08 32.51 9.11
N LEU A 258 18.34 31.40 9.17
CA LEU A 258 18.95 30.07 9.16
C LEU A 258 19.66 29.77 7.82
N SER A 259 19.09 30.18 6.68
CA SER A 259 19.70 30.00 5.36
C SER A 259 21.07 30.67 5.26
N LEU A 260 21.22 31.87 5.82
CA LEU A 260 22.52 32.56 5.85
C LEU A 260 23.55 31.80 6.69
N THR A 261 23.15 31.25 7.83
CA THR A 261 24.04 30.41 8.65
C THR A 261 24.46 29.17 7.87
N LEU A 262 23.53 28.48 7.21
CA LEU A 262 23.85 27.32 6.37
C LEU A 262 24.87 27.65 5.27
N LEU A 263 24.77 28.82 4.63
CA LEU A 263 25.71 29.25 3.59
C LEU A 263 27.06 29.74 4.15
N ASN A 264 27.03 30.58 5.18
CA ASN A 264 28.21 31.33 5.63
C ASN A 264 29.07 30.54 6.63
N GLU A 265 28.45 29.76 7.50
CA GLU A 265 29.14 29.03 8.57
C GLU A 265 29.36 27.55 8.21
N TYR A 266 28.37 26.94 7.55
CA TYR A 266 28.38 25.50 7.22
C TYR A 266 28.66 25.23 5.74
N HIS A 267 28.74 26.27 4.92
CA HIS A 267 29.10 26.19 3.50
C HIS A 267 28.28 25.20 2.67
N ILE A 268 26.99 25.01 3.02
CA ILE A 268 26.09 24.13 2.26
C ILE A 268 25.98 24.62 0.82
N THR A 269 26.17 23.70 -0.12
CA THR A 269 26.07 23.95 -1.56
C THR A 269 24.84 23.27 -2.17
N PRO A 270 24.33 23.77 -3.32
CA PRO A 270 23.19 23.15 -3.98
C PRO A 270 23.40 21.66 -4.27
N GLY A 271 22.42 20.84 -3.89
CA GLY A 271 22.44 19.38 -4.04
C GLY A 271 23.03 18.60 -2.86
N GLU A 272 23.63 19.26 -1.87
CA GLU A 272 24.08 18.58 -0.64
C GLU A 272 22.91 18.23 0.26
N VAL A 273 22.92 17.01 0.79
CA VAL A 273 21.87 16.53 1.71
C VAL A 273 22.05 17.22 3.06
N VAL A 274 20.97 17.78 3.60
CA VAL A 274 20.91 18.30 4.97
C VAL A 274 19.96 17.42 5.76
N CYS A 275 20.52 16.58 6.61
CA CYS A 275 19.75 15.75 7.53
C CYS A 275 19.12 16.60 8.63
N GLN A 276 17.87 16.32 8.97
CA GLN A 276 17.16 17.01 10.05
C GLN A 276 16.53 16.00 11.01
N CYS A 277 16.97 16.01 12.26
CA CYS A 277 16.43 15.20 13.35
C CYS A 277 15.82 16.12 14.41
N VAL A 278 14.60 16.59 14.15
CA VAL A 278 13.87 17.56 14.99
C VAL A 278 12.47 17.02 15.25
N GLU A 279 11.92 17.21 16.46
CA GLU A 279 10.51 16.85 16.72
C GLU A 279 9.56 17.91 16.17
N ARG A 280 8.25 17.61 16.12
CA ARG A 280 7.25 18.58 15.67
C ARG A 280 7.36 19.89 16.44
N SER A 281 7.73 20.95 15.73
CA SER A 281 8.05 22.28 16.25
C SER A 281 8.12 23.28 15.10
N LEU A 282 8.06 24.59 15.40
CA LEU A 282 8.28 25.62 14.37
C LEU A 282 9.67 25.50 13.73
N SER A 283 10.68 25.07 14.51
CA SER A 283 12.04 24.81 14.04
C SER A 283 12.09 23.75 12.93
N MET A 284 11.20 22.77 12.96
CA MET A 284 11.11 21.76 11.90
C MET A 284 10.76 22.38 10.54
N VAL A 285 9.81 23.31 10.53
CA VAL A 285 9.38 24.02 9.31
C VAL A 285 10.48 24.98 8.83
N ILE A 286 11.10 25.71 9.77
CA ILE A 286 12.20 26.64 9.48
C ILE A 286 13.39 25.90 8.87
N GLY A 287 13.83 24.78 9.45
CA GLY A 287 14.95 23.98 8.95
C GLY A 287 14.69 23.38 7.57
N MET A 288 13.47 22.87 7.34
CA MET A 288 13.05 22.36 6.04
C MET A 288 13.12 23.46 4.98
N MET A 289 12.49 24.62 5.23
CA MET A 289 12.47 25.72 4.27
C MET A 289 13.83 26.38 4.08
N ALA A 290 14.67 26.48 5.11
CA ALA A 290 16.02 27.03 4.97
C ALA A 290 16.91 26.14 4.10
N THR A 291 16.77 24.82 4.24
CA THR A 291 17.44 23.84 3.36
C THR A 291 17.02 24.06 1.90
N GLU A 292 15.72 24.22 1.65
CA GLU A 292 15.18 24.48 0.31
C GLU A 292 15.69 25.80 -0.29
N VAL A 293 15.85 26.85 0.52
CA VAL A 293 16.33 28.18 0.09
C VAL A 293 17.81 28.16 -0.31
N VAL A 294 18.65 27.35 0.36
CA VAL A 294 20.08 27.22 0.02
C VAL A 294 20.34 26.20 -1.09
N GLY A 295 19.29 25.58 -1.65
CA GLY A 295 19.39 24.54 -2.66
C GLY A 295 19.85 23.18 -2.11
N GLY A 296 19.87 23.01 -0.78
CA GLY A 296 20.17 21.73 -0.15
C GLY A 296 19.01 20.74 -0.33
N VAL A 297 19.32 19.45 -0.12
CA VAL A 297 18.34 18.36 -0.20
C VAL A 297 17.86 18.02 1.20
N TYR A 298 16.58 18.30 1.50
CA TYR A 298 16.00 18.00 2.80
C TYR A 298 15.92 16.48 3.05
N CYS A 299 16.47 16.00 4.18
CA CYS A 299 16.36 14.59 4.59
C CYS A 299 15.87 14.46 6.03
N PRO A 300 14.59 14.09 6.27
CA PRO A 300 14.10 13.87 7.62
C PRO A 300 14.69 12.60 8.25
N LEU A 301 15.14 12.73 9.49
CA LEU A 301 15.51 11.63 10.37
C LEU A 301 14.54 11.58 11.55
N SER A 302 14.04 10.38 11.89
CA SER A 302 13.05 10.28 12.96
C SER A 302 13.70 10.46 14.33
N PRO A 303 13.22 11.40 15.17
CA PRO A 303 13.65 11.50 16.57
C PRO A 303 13.34 10.25 17.39
N ARG A 304 12.54 9.30 16.86
CA ARG A 304 12.17 8.05 17.54
C ARG A 304 13.08 6.88 17.17
N ASP A 305 13.92 7.03 16.14
CA ASP A 305 14.84 5.98 15.74
C ASP A 305 15.99 5.83 16.77
N PRO A 306 16.49 4.60 16.95
CA PRO A 306 17.65 4.36 17.82
C PRO A 306 18.92 4.97 17.21
N GLU A 307 19.87 5.36 18.06
CA GLU A 307 21.11 6.05 17.66
C GLU A 307 21.89 5.31 16.58
N HIS A 308 22.02 3.99 16.70
CA HIS A 308 22.72 3.17 15.70
C HIS A 308 22.05 3.23 14.32
N ARG A 309 20.72 3.34 14.27
CA ARG A 309 19.99 3.52 13.01
C ARG A 309 20.22 4.93 12.46
N LEU A 310 20.13 5.95 13.30
CA LEU A 310 20.37 7.34 12.89
C LEU A 310 21.77 7.49 12.29
N ASP A 311 22.80 6.94 12.92
CA ASP A 311 24.17 6.91 12.41
C ASP A 311 24.25 6.23 11.03
N ALA A 312 23.64 5.04 10.88
CA ALA A 312 23.62 4.33 9.60
C ALA A 312 22.93 5.15 8.47
N LEU A 313 21.82 5.81 8.78
CA LEU A 313 21.10 6.65 7.82
C LEU A 313 21.93 7.88 7.42
N THR A 314 22.51 8.60 8.40
CA THR A 314 23.34 9.78 8.13
C THR A 314 24.62 9.42 7.36
N ARG A 315 25.22 8.26 7.64
CA ARG A 315 26.36 7.76 6.85
C ARG A 315 25.99 7.49 5.39
N GLN A 316 24.78 6.99 5.14
CA GLN A 316 24.30 6.73 3.79
C GLN A 316 24.03 8.02 3.01
N THR A 317 23.62 9.11 3.67
CA THR A 317 23.37 10.39 3.00
C THR A 317 24.63 11.18 2.69
N GLN A 318 25.74 10.88 3.36
CA GLN A 318 26.97 11.69 3.33
C GLN A 318 26.71 13.17 3.70
N SER A 319 25.68 13.41 4.50
CA SER A 319 25.25 14.76 4.91
C SER A 319 26.36 15.48 5.70
N PRO A 320 26.83 16.66 5.27
CA PRO A 320 27.83 17.46 6.00
C PRO A 320 27.32 17.99 7.35
N LEU A 321 26.00 18.11 7.49
CA LEU A 321 25.34 18.73 8.64
C LEU A 321 24.12 17.93 9.07
N VAL A 322 23.90 17.84 10.38
CA VAL A 322 22.61 17.41 10.95
C VAL A 322 21.99 18.54 11.75
N LEU A 323 20.81 19.00 11.33
CA LEU A 323 20.00 19.96 12.08
C LEU A 323 19.27 19.23 13.22
N VAL A 324 19.43 19.75 14.44
CA VAL A 324 18.81 19.19 15.65
C VAL A 324 18.15 20.29 16.48
N HIS A 325 17.51 19.88 17.57
CA HIS A 325 17.03 20.77 18.62
C HIS A 325 17.32 20.16 19.99
N ASP A 326 17.08 20.90 21.07
CA ASP A 326 17.42 20.52 22.45
C ASP A 326 17.10 19.05 22.83
N LEU A 327 15.95 18.52 22.42
CA LEU A 327 15.53 17.15 22.78
C LEU A 327 16.22 16.06 21.95
N THR A 328 16.81 16.40 20.80
CA THR A 328 17.48 15.45 19.91
C THR A 328 18.99 15.58 19.91
N THR A 329 19.55 16.69 20.41
CA THR A 329 21.00 16.91 20.48
C THR A 329 21.75 15.75 21.15
N ALA A 330 21.22 15.20 22.25
CA ALA A 330 21.85 14.11 22.99
C ALA A 330 22.05 12.84 22.14
N LYS A 331 21.20 12.59 21.13
CA LYS A 331 21.30 11.43 20.24
C LYS A 331 22.50 11.46 19.31
N PHE A 332 23.16 12.61 19.22
CA PHE A 332 24.34 12.84 18.39
C PHE A 332 25.56 13.26 19.22
N ALA A 333 25.49 13.19 20.56
CA ALA A 333 26.50 13.73 21.47
C ALA A 333 27.70 12.78 21.75
N HIS A 334 27.60 11.49 21.41
CA HIS A 334 28.64 10.48 21.67
C HIS A 334 29.15 9.88 20.36
N ASP A 335 30.41 10.11 19.99
CA ASP A 335 31.23 9.39 18.99
C ASP A 335 30.59 9.01 17.63
N ILE A 336 29.37 9.46 17.33
CA ILE A 336 28.72 9.47 16.01
C ILE A 336 29.28 10.67 15.23
N VAL A 337 30.60 10.79 15.26
CA VAL A 337 31.35 11.54 14.27
C VAL A 337 31.56 10.54 13.14
N SER A 338 30.52 10.37 12.32
CA SER A 338 30.79 9.96 10.95
C SER A 338 31.83 10.96 10.42
N PRO A 339 32.90 10.54 9.74
CA PRO A 339 33.96 11.43 9.25
C PRO A 339 33.47 12.54 8.28
N ASN A 340 32.17 12.58 8.00
CA ASN A 340 31.50 13.55 7.14
C ASN A 340 30.46 14.44 7.86
N ILE A 341 30.25 14.35 9.19
CA ILE A 341 29.38 15.31 9.90
C ILE A 341 30.29 16.39 10.49
N ASP A 342 30.33 17.55 9.84
CA ASP A 342 31.23 18.63 10.24
C ASP A 342 30.68 19.44 11.41
N SER A 343 29.35 19.46 11.63
CA SER A 343 28.74 20.21 12.74
C SER A 343 27.29 19.80 13.06
N ILE A 344 26.83 20.17 14.26
CA ILE A 344 25.44 20.03 14.74
C ILE A 344 24.93 21.44 15.05
N LEU A 345 23.87 21.89 14.36
CA LEU A 345 23.27 23.20 14.60
C LEU A 345 21.94 23.06 15.34
N ASN A 346 21.84 23.73 16.49
CA ASN A 346 20.56 23.98 17.14
C ASN A 346 19.94 25.24 16.53
N ILE A 347 18.73 25.10 15.98
CA ILE A 347 18.05 26.19 15.26
C ILE A 347 17.81 27.43 16.15
N LYS A 348 17.79 27.26 17.48
CA LYS A 348 17.65 28.38 18.43
C LYS A 348 18.91 29.22 18.63
N ASP A 349 20.08 28.69 18.28
CA ASP A 349 21.37 29.34 18.52
C ASP A 349 21.77 30.29 17.37
N VAL A 350 20.89 30.47 16.38
CA VAL A 350 21.15 31.33 15.22
C VAL A 350 21.00 32.82 15.59
N ASN A 351 22.05 33.60 15.33
CA ASN A 351 22.12 35.02 15.67
C ASN A 351 21.29 35.90 14.70
N SER A 352 20.55 36.87 15.24
CA SER A 352 19.58 37.70 14.50
C SER A 352 20.14 38.93 13.76
N ASP A 353 21.44 39.22 13.90
CA ASP A 353 22.09 40.45 13.38
C ASP A 353 22.75 40.27 11.99
N MET A 354 22.23 39.35 11.16
CA MET A 354 22.78 39.01 9.85
C MET A 354 22.23 39.91 8.70
N ASP A 355 23.08 40.26 7.74
CA ASP A 355 22.68 41.00 6.52
C ASP A 355 21.98 40.09 5.50
N LEU A 356 20.66 40.25 5.38
CA LEU A 356 19.78 39.45 4.51
C LEU A 356 19.99 39.65 3.01
N SER A 357 20.81 40.63 2.58
CA SER A 357 21.08 40.89 1.16
C SER A 357 21.90 39.79 0.47
N CYS A 358 22.60 38.95 1.24
CA CYS A 358 23.52 37.92 0.73
C CYS A 358 22.84 36.68 0.10
N LEU A 359 21.53 36.49 0.28
CA LEU A 359 20.79 35.32 -0.25
C LEU A 359 20.57 35.36 -1.77
N SER A 360 20.80 36.51 -2.42
CA SER A 360 20.49 36.75 -3.83
C SER A 360 21.39 35.98 -4.84
N GLY A 361 22.36 35.20 -4.37
CA GLY A 361 23.34 34.49 -5.22
C GLY A 361 23.06 33.00 -5.47
N VAL A 362 22.13 32.36 -4.75
CA VAL A 362 21.85 30.92 -4.90
C VAL A 362 20.88 30.70 -6.05
N ILE A 363 21.30 29.92 -7.05
CA ILE A 363 20.47 29.57 -8.21
C ILE A 363 20.16 28.08 -8.13
N VAL A 364 18.88 27.75 -7.98
CA VAL A 364 18.37 26.38 -7.93
C VAL A 364 17.45 26.14 -9.13
N LYS A 365 17.56 24.97 -9.76
CA LYS A 365 16.74 24.57 -10.91
C LYS A 365 15.65 23.59 -10.48
N SER A 366 14.54 23.56 -11.22
CA SER A 366 13.41 22.69 -10.87
C SER A 366 13.72 21.19 -11.03
N GLU A 367 14.75 20.84 -11.82
CA GLU A 367 15.27 19.46 -11.95
C GLU A 367 16.23 19.04 -10.83
N GLU A 368 16.62 19.93 -9.93
CA GLU A 368 17.44 19.56 -8.78
C GLU A 368 16.60 18.84 -7.72
N ILE A 369 17.27 18.03 -6.91
CA ILE A 369 16.62 17.25 -5.86
C ILE A 369 16.17 18.21 -4.75
N ALA A 370 14.89 18.17 -4.38
CA ALA A 370 14.34 18.96 -3.29
C ALA A 370 14.51 18.23 -1.96
N TYR A 371 14.11 16.96 -1.92
CA TYR A 371 14.17 16.15 -0.72
C TYR A 371 14.50 14.70 -1.00
N THR A 372 14.98 14.03 0.04
CA THR A 372 15.10 12.58 0.06
C THR A 372 14.47 11.97 1.29
N ILE A 373 13.72 10.88 1.11
CA ILE A 373 13.04 10.18 2.21
C ILE A 373 13.44 8.72 2.20
N PHE A 374 13.83 8.23 3.38
CA PHE A 374 14.12 6.82 3.59
C PHE A 374 12.85 5.99 3.61
N THR A 375 12.85 4.94 2.80
CA THR A 375 11.86 3.86 2.82
C THR A 375 12.55 2.56 3.23
N SER A 376 11.78 1.60 3.72
CA SER A 376 12.26 0.25 3.96
C SER A 376 12.74 -0.38 2.64
N GLY A 377 13.86 -1.10 2.67
CA GLY A 377 14.45 -1.73 1.48
C GLY A 377 14.29 -3.24 1.47
N SER A 378 13.97 -3.82 0.32
CA SER A 378 13.86 -5.28 0.14
C SER A 378 15.20 -6.01 0.38
N THR A 379 16.32 -5.31 0.19
CA THR A 379 17.67 -5.76 0.59
C THR A 379 17.96 -5.52 2.07
N GLY A 380 16.96 -5.17 2.88
CA GLY A 380 17.02 -4.89 4.33
C GLY A 380 17.98 -3.80 4.76
N THR A 381 18.35 -2.94 3.83
CA THR A 381 19.00 -1.66 4.11
C THR A 381 18.02 -0.60 3.62
N PRO A 382 17.70 0.43 4.43
CA PRO A 382 16.86 1.53 3.99
C PRO A 382 17.35 2.15 2.68
N LYS A 383 16.41 2.55 1.82
CA LYS A 383 16.71 3.18 0.52
C LYS A 383 16.12 4.60 0.53
N ALA A 384 16.92 5.58 0.16
CA ALA A 384 16.51 6.98 0.16
C ALA A 384 15.98 7.37 -1.22
N VAL A 385 14.69 7.66 -1.32
CA VAL A 385 14.00 8.09 -2.55
C VAL A 385 14.36 9.55 -2.80
N GLN A 386 14.83 9.92 -4.00
CA GLN A 386 15.18 11.31 -4.35
C GLN A 386 14.10 11.96 -5.22
N VAL A 387 13.50 13.04 -4.74
CA VAL A 387 12.41 13.75 -5.44
C VAL A 387 12.88 15.13 -5.88
N GLN A 388 12.64 15.50 -7.14
CA GLN A 388 12.99 16.81 -7.70
C GLN A 388 11.93 17.86 -7.35
N HIS A 389 12.30 19.14 -7.32
CA HIS A 389 11.33 20.21 -7.07
C HIS A 389 10.16 20.16 -8.04
N LYS A 390 10.42 19.96 -9.34
CA LYS A 390 9.35 19.87 -10.36
C LYS A 390 8.37 18.72 -10.10
N ASN A 391 8.83 17.59 -9.57
CA ASN A 391 7.95 16.46 -9.26
C ASN A 391 6.96 16.88 -8.16
N PHE A 392 7.48 17.50 -7.09
CA PHE A 392 6.68 17.94 -5.95
C PHE A 392 5.73 19.08 -6.30
N ILE A 393 6.20 20.10 -7.02
CA ILE A 393 5.37 21.23 -7.46
C ILE A 393 4.20 20.75 -8.32
N ASP A 394 4.45 19.86 -9.28
CA ASP A 394 3.40 19.33 -10.14
C ASP A 394 2.40 18.46 -9.36
N CYS A 395 2.90 17.63 -8.43
CA CYS A 395 2.05 16.88 -7.50
C CYS A 395 1.13 17.80 -6.70
N MET A 396 1.63 18.94 -6.18
CA MET A 396 0.82 19.89 -5.41
C MET A 396 -0.19 20.65 -6.28
N HIS A 397 0.17 21.01 -7.51
CA HIS A 397 -0.77 21.61 -8.46
C HIS A 397 -1.86 20.63 -8.89
N SER A 398 -1.49 19.37 -9.13
CA SER A 398 -2.42 18.28 -9.39
C SER A 398 -3.40 18.11 -8.24
N LEU A 399 -2.89 18.07 -7.00
CA LEU A 399 -3.70 17.99 -5.79
C LEU A 399 -4.69 19.15 -5.72
N ALA A 400 -4.20 20.40 -5.82
CA ALA A 400 -5.02 21.61 -5.84
C ALA A 400 -6.10 21.58 -6.92
N TYR A 401 -5.80 21.02 -8.09
CA TYR A 401 -6.76 20.85 -9.18
C TYR A 401 -7.88 19.85 -8.82
N ILE A 402 -7.54 18.68 -8.27
CA ILE A 402 -8.52 17.60 -8.02
C ILE A 402 -9.37 17.81 -6.76
N ASN A 403 -8.79 18.33 -5.69
CA ASN A 403 -9.45 18.40 -4.37
C ASN A 403 -9.71 19.86 -3.93
N SER A 404 -9.43 20.83 -4.81
CA SER A 404 -9.53 22.26 -4.51
C SER A 404 -8.69 22.69 -3.30
N PHE A 405 -7.55 22.06 -3.03
CA PHE A 405 -6.60 22.46 -1.99
C PHE A 405 -6.03 23.85 -2.30
N ASN A 406 -6.25 24.82 -1.40
CA ASN A 406 -6.00 26.23 -1.69
C ASN A 406 -5.68 27.04 -0.43
N LYS A 407 -5.43 28.34 -0.61
CA LYS A 407 -5.11 29.28 0.47
C LYS A 407 -6.09 29.27 1.63
N ASP A 408 -7.38 29.03 1.42
CA ASP A 408 -8.39 29.11 2.49
C ASP A 408 -8.40 27.84 3.36
N ASP A 409 -7.52 26.88 3.10
CA ASP A 409 -7.38 25.69 3.93
C ASP A 409 -6.54 25.92 5.19
N THR A 410 -7.04 25.37 6.29
CA THR A 410 -6.31 25.14 7.53
C THR A 410 -6.01 23.65 7.64
N VAL A 411 -4.74 23.29 7.54
CA VAL A 411 -4.26 21.92 7.43
C VAL A 411 -3.65 21.48 8.75
N VAL A 412 -4.01 20.29 9.22
CA VAL A 412 -3.37 19.68 10.39
C VAL A 412 -2.12 18.90 9.98
N GLN A 413 -1.01 19.14 10.67
CA GLN A 413 0.22 18.39 10.51
C GLN A 413 0.21 17.18 11.47
N MET A 414 -0.03 15.98 10.92
CA MET A 414 -0.14 14.73 11.66
C MET A 414 0.96 13.74 11.30
N ALA A 415 1.31 13.65 10.02
CA ALA A 415 2.26 12.67 9.52
C ALA A 415 3.61 12.77 10.23
N ARG A 416 4.20 11.61 10.51
CA ARG A 416 5.57 11.55 11.05
C ARG A 416 6.54 11.88 9.91
N CYS A 417 7.68 12.49 10.24
CA CYS A 417 8.71 12.85 9.26
C CYS A 417 9.28 11.64 8.48
N SER A 418 9.07 10.42 8.97
CA SER A 418 9.38 9.17 8.26
C SER A 418 8.45 8.84 7.09
N PHE A 419 7.43 9.67 6.83
CA PHE A 419 6.51 9.53 5.71
C PHE A 419 6.61 10.77 4.83
N ASP A 420 6.53 10.57 3.52
CA ASP A 420 6.43 11.62 2.52
C ASP A 420 5.17 12.48 2.64
N ILE A 421 4.07 11.96 3.19
CA ILE A 421 2.87 12.75 3.56
C ILE A 421 3.24 13.96 4.44
N HIS A 422 4.26 13.87 5.28
CA HIS A 422 4.75 14.99 6.09
C HIS A 422 5.22 16.18 5.24
N VAL A 423 5.86 15.90 4.11
CA VAL A 423 6.31 16.92 3.15
C VAL A 423 5.10 17.61 2.53
N GLN A 424 4.06 16.85 2.16
CA GLN A 424 2.81 17.41 1.67
C GLN A 424 2.12 18.31 2.70
N GLU A 425 1.96 17.82 3.95
CA GLU A 425 1.28 18.58 5.01
C GLU A 425 1.98 19.91 5.28
N ILE A 426 3.32 19.93 5.32
CA ILE A 426 4.08 21.15 5.61
C ILE A 426 4.21 22.02 4.36
N LEU A 427 4.95 21.54 3.35
CA LEU A 427 5.27 22.36 2.18
C LEU A 427 4.04 22.60 1.34
N GLY A 428 3.20 21.59 1.10
CA GLY A 428 1.99 21.75 0.30
C GLY A 428 1.09 22.87 0.84
N THR A 429 0.88 22.93 2.16
CA THR A 429 0.13 24.02 2.82
C THR A 429 0.75 25.39 2.56
N LEU A 430 2.07 25.51 2.72
CA LEU A 430 2.78 26.78 2.54
C LEU A 430 2.78 27.26 1.08
N LEU A 431 2.87 26.34 0.11
CA LEU A 431 2.88 26.67 -1.31
C LEU A 431 1.52 27.17 -1.83
N VAL A 432 0.42 26.72 -1.24
CA VAL A 432 -0.93 27.21 -1.59
C VAL A 432 -1.32 28.47 -0.82
N GLY A 433 -0.52 28.93 0.15
CA GLY A 433 -0.84 30.07 1.00
C GLY A 433 -1.81 29.74 2.14
N GLY A 434 -1.92 28.47 2.53
CA GLY A 434 -2.76 27.96 3.61
C GLY A 434 -2.20 28.22 5.02
N THR A 435 -2.89 27.71 6.03
CA THR A 435 -2.46 27.77 7.45
C THR A 435 -2.13 26.37 7.95
N LEU A 436 -0.92 26.14 8.48
CA LEU A 436 -0.48 24.87 9.04
C LEU A 436 -0.66 24.83 10.57
N ILE A 437 -1.45 23.90 11.07
CA ILE A 437 -1.63 23.65 12.50
C ILE A 437 -0.85 22.39 12.88
N MET A 438 0.25 22.56 13.60
CA MET A 438 1.06 21.45 14.06
C MET A 438 0.51 20.88 15.36
N LEU A 439 0.33 19.55 15.42
CA LEU A 439 0.01 18.89 16.68
C LEU A 439 1.30 18.64 17.47
N HIS A 440 1.28 18.88 18.78
CA HIS A 440 2.40 18.53 19.65
C HIS A 440 2.77 17.04 19.54
N PRO A 441 4.02 16.64 19.88
CA PRO A 441 4.45 15.25 19.87
C PRO A 441 3.50 14.32 20.64
N GLY A 442 2.84 13.40 19.93
CA GLY A 442 1.84 12.50 20.52
C GLY A 442 0.38 12.90 20.27
N GLY A 443 0.08 14.15 19.93
CA GLY A 443 -1.29 14.64 19.74
C GLY A 443 -2.09 13.95 18.62
N THR A 444 -1.43 13.22 17.70
CA THR A 444 -2.09 12.48 16.59
C THR A 444 -2.90 11.27 17.02
N ILE A 445 -2.63 10.76 18.21
CA ILE A 445 -3.27 9.58 18.81
C ILE A 445 -4.05 9.97 20.07
N ASP A 446 -3.99 11.25 20.44
CA ASP A 446 -4.84 11.88 21.44
C ASP A 446 -6.11 12.36 20.74
N PHE A 447 -7.15 11.53 20.72
CA PHE A 447 -8.36 11.87 19.96
C PHE A 447 -9.18 12.99 20.61
N ASP A 448 -9.04 13.23 21.91
CA ASP A 448 -9.70 14.37 22.55
C ASP A 448 -8.98 15.67 22.20
N TYR A 449 -7.64 15.71 22.26
CA TYR A 449 -6.88 16.86 21.78
C TYR A 449 -7.05 17.10 20.27
N LEU A 450 -7.04 16.05 19.45
CA LEU A 450 -7.31 16.17 18.01
C LEU A 450 -8.71 16.74 17.74
N SER A 451 -9.72 16.27 18.49
CA SER A 451 -11.08 16.81 18.40
C SER A 451 -11.14 18.29 18.77
N GLU A 452 -10.43 18.67 19.84
CA GLU A 452 -10.32 20.07 20.27
C GLU A 452 -9.63 20.92 19.20
N ALA A 453 -8.52 20.46 18.64
CA ALA A 453 -7.79 21.15 17.58
C ALA A 453 -8.68 21.33 16.33
N LEU A 454 -9.37 20.28 15.89
CA LEU A 454 -10.29 20.33 14.73
C LEU A 454 -11.35 21.42 14.90
N GLN A 455 -11.91 21.53 16.11
CA GLN A 455 -12.95 22.48 16.43
C GLN A 455 -12.42 23.91 16.64
N ASN A 456 -11.41 24.07 17.51
CA ASN A 456 -10.92 25.38 17.94
C ASN A 456 -10.10 26.08 16.86
N LYS A 457 -9.32 25.31 16.10
CA LYS A 457 -8.49 25.84 14.99
C LYS A 457 -9.21 25.80 13.65
N GLN A 458 -10.46 25.33 13.61
CA GLN A 458 -11.29 25.25 12.41
C GLN A 458 -10.59 24.55 11.24
N ILE A 459 -9.99 23.38 11.52
CA ILE A 459 -9.24 22.62 10.52
C ILE A 459 -10.18 22.19 9.39
N THR A 460 -9.78 22.48 8.16
CA THR A 460 -10.56 22.18 6.94
C THR A 460 -10.05 20.96 6.19
N TYR A 461 -8.79 20.60 6.41
CA TYR A 461 -8.11 19.55 5.66
C TYR A 461 -7.34 18.64 6.60
N LEU A 462 -7.57 17.33 6.46
CA LEU A 462 -6.91 16.28 7.23
C LEU A 462 -6.42 15.19 6.28
N HIS A 463 -5.16 14.79 6.39
CA HIS A 463 -4.58 13.66 5.66
C HIS A 463 -4.12 12.60 6.66
N THR A 464 -4.64 11.39 6.55
CA THR A 464 -4.28 10.29 7.46
C THR A 464 -4.44 8.93 6.82
N VAL A 465 -3.98 7.87 7.49
CA VAL A 465 -4.13 6.50 7.01
C VAL A 465 -5.51 5.92 7.41
N PRO A 466 -6.12 5.02 6.63
CA PRO A 466 -7.45 4.48 6.93
C PRO A 466 -7.60 3.88 8.33
N SER A 467 -6.58 3.16 8.82
CA SER A 467 -6.61 2.57 10.17
C SER A 467 -6.68 3.61 11.29
N LEU A 468 -5.99 4.76 11.14
CA LEU A 468 -6.04 5.84 12.11
C LEU A 468 -7.37 6.61 12.00
N LEU A 469 -7.87 6.82 10.78
CA LEU A 469 -9.17 7.45 10.54
C LEU A 469 -10.31 6.65 11.18
N LEU A 470 -10.33 5.33 11.01
CA LEU A 470 -11.33 4.44 11.60
C LEU A 470 -11.37 4.59 13.12
N ARG A 471 -10.21 4.58 13.76
CA ARG A 471 -10.12 4.69 15.22
C ARG A 471 -10.58 6.05 15.71
N PHE A 472 -10.12 7.13 15.06
CA PHE A 472 -10.57 8.47 15.38
C PHE A 472 -12.09 8.62 15.25
N PHE A 473 -12.65 8.21 14.11
CA PHE A 473 -14.09 8.26 13.87
C PHE A 473 -14.89 7.38 14.84
N THR A 474 -14.33 6.23 15.24
CA THR A 474 -14.97 5.36 16.25
C THR A 474 -15.05 6.07 17.59
N THR A 475 -13.99 6.78 18.00
CA THR A 475 -14.00 7.57 19.23
C THR A 475 -14.98 8.74 19.15
N VAL A 476 -15.05 9.44 18.01
CA VAL A 476 -16.03 10.52 17.79
C VAL A 476 -17.46 9.99 17.89
N GLU A 477 -17.75 8.84 17.29
CA GLU A 477 -19.03 8.14 17.37
C GLU A 477 -19.40 7.77 18.81
N GLN A 478 -18.50 7.06 19.51
CA GLN A 478 -18.73 6.59 20.88
C GLN A 478 -19.01 7.77 21.84
N ASN A 479 -18.33 8.89 21.63
CA ASN A 479 -18.50 10.10 22.44
C ASN A 479 -19.63 11.02 21.93
N SER A 480 -20.32 10.66 20.84
CA SER A 480 -21.35 11.49 20.18
C SER A 480 -20.86 12.92 19.85
N LYS A 481 -19.58 13.07 19.49
CA LYS A 481 -18.90 14.37 19.26
C LYS A 481 -18.88 14.79 17.77
N TRP A 482 -19.90 14.47 16.98
CA TRP A 482 -19.93 14.70 15.52
C TRP A 482 -19.61 16.14 15.08
N HIS A 483 -19.99 17.11 15.90
CA HIS A 483 -19.79 18.54 15.64
C HIS A 483 -18.32 18.95 15.49
N VAL A 484 -17.36 18.15 15.98
CA VAL A 484 -15.92 18.42 15.83
C VAL A 484 -15.46 18.31 14.38
N LEU A 485 -16.21 17.58 13.54
CA LEU A 485 -15.93 17.38 12.12
C LEU A 485 -16.53 18.49 11.23
N LYS A 486 -17.24 19.47 11.82
CA LYS A 486 -18.04 20.47 11.09
C LYS A 486 -17.22 21.32 10.11
N TYR A 487 -15.97 21.63 10.42
CA TYR A 487 -15.13 22.50 9.59
C TYR A 487 -14.38 21.71 8.51
N LEU A 488 -14.32 20.38 8.61
CA LEU A 488 -13.63 19.55 7.63
C LEU A 488 -14.35 19.65 6.27
N ARG A 489 -13.58 20.07 5.28
CA ARG A 489 -13.96 20.13 3.87
C ARG A 489 -13.41 18.94 3.10
N SER A 490 -12.21 18.47 3.47
CA SER A 490 -11.53 17.37 2.81
C SER A 490 -10.84 16.47 3.82
N VAL A 491 -11.10 15.16 3.71
CA VAL A 491 -10.35 14.11 4.41
C VAL A 491 -9.67 13.26 3.35
N CYS A 492 -8.36 13.37 3.26
CA CYS A 492 -7.54 12.56 2.36
C CYS A 492 -7.03 11.34 3.12
N SER A 493 -7.09 10.19 2.49
CA SER A 493 -6.55 8.97 3.06
C SER A 493 -5.76 8.17 2.06
N SER A 494 -4.54 7.79 2.44
CA SER A 494 -3.63 6.98 1.62
C SER A 494 -2.80 6.05 2.48
N GLY A 495 -1.99 5.22 1.83
CA GLY A 495 -1.08 4.31 2.52
C GLY A 495 -1.70 2.95 2.88
N GLU A 496 -3.02 2.77 2.90
CA GLU A 496 -3.70 1.47 3.12
C GLU A 496 -5.01 1.38 2.31
N PRO A 497 -5.53 0.17 2.04
CA PRO A 497 -6.90 0.02 1.57
C PRO A 497 -7.94 0.45 2.62
N PHE A 498 -9.08 0.96 2.17
CA PHE A 498 -10.23 1.21 3.06
C PHE A 498 -10.82 -0.11 3.56
N SER A 499 -11.13 -0.16 4.85
CA SER A 499 -11.83 -1.30 5.46
C SER A 499 -13.35 -1.10 5.40
N VAL A 500 -14.11 -2.19 5.30
CA VAL A 500 -15.58 -2.14 5.36
C VAL A 500 -16.09 -1.41 6.62
N PRO A 501 -15.54 -1.66 7.84
CA PRO A 501 -15.93 -0.91 9.03
C PRO A 501 -15.73 0.60 8.91
N LEU A 502 -14.67 1.05 8.24
CA LEU A 502 -14.43 2.47 8.02
C LEU A 502 -15.46 3.07 7.07
N ILE A 503 -15.82 2.36 6.01
CA ILE A 503 -16.83 2.80 5.05
C ILE A 503 -18.18 2.91 5.76
N ASP A 504 -18.61 1.87 6.47
CA ASP A 504 -19.87 1.86 7.23
C ASP A 504 -19.93 3.02 8.22
N LEU A 505 -18.81 3.29 8.90
CA LEU A 505 -18.70 4.39 9.84
C LEU A 505 -18.83 5.73 9.11
N ILE A 506 -18.05 5.99 8.06
CA ILE A 506 -18.16 7.20 7.23
C ILE A 506 -19.61 7.49 6.80
N VAL A 507 -20.29 6.46 6.31
CA VAL A 507 -21.70 6.52 5.88
C VAL A 507 -22.60 6.92 7.05
N LYS A 508 -22.39 6.29 8.20
CA LYS A 508 -23.16 6.54 9.42
C LYS A 508 -22.92 7.93 10.02
N ILE A 509 -21.68 8.42 10.00
CA ILE A 509 -21.35 9.78 10.48
C ILE A 509 -22.04 10.82 9.60
N GLY A 510 -22.07 10.60 8.29
CA GLY A 510 -22.76 11.48 7.35
C GLY A 510 -22.24 12.93 7.42
N ILE A 511 -20.92 13.13 7.29
CA ILE A 511 -20.32 14.46 7.39
C ILE A 511 -20.79 15.35 6.22
N GLU A 512 -21.74 16.24 6.51
CA GLU A 512 -22.21 17.23 5.56
C GLU A 512 -21.07 18.19 5.20
N ASN A 513 -20.82 18.39 3.91
CA ASN A 513 -19.79 19.29 3.34
C ASN A 513 -18.33 18.82 3.40
N CYS A 514 -18.06 17.56 3.77
CA CYS A 514 -16.73 16.97 3.68
C CYS A 514 -16.63 15.98 2.51
N ILE A 515 -15.58 16.09 1.70
CA ILE A 515 -15.24 15.11 0.67
C ILE A 515 -14.15 14.18 1.20
N ILE A 516 -14.40 12.88 1.09
CA ILE A 516 -13.41 11.86 1.45
C ILE A 516 -12.70 11.39 0.18
N TRP A 517 -11.37 11.45 0.19
CA TRP A 517 -10.51 11.04 -0.90
C TRP A 517 -9.74 9.80 -0.51
N ASN A 518 -9.80 8.77 -1.34
CA ASN A 518 -8.84 7.68 -1.33
C ASN A 518 -7.71 8.05 -2.30
N LEU A 519 -6.56 8.41 -1.77
CA LEU A 519 -5.35 8.69 -2.54
C LEU A 519 -4.43 7.47 -2.49
N TYR A 520 -3.63 7.32 -3.53
CA TYR A 520 -2.62 6.27 -3.59
C TYR A 520 -1.38 6.78 -4.29
N GLY A 521 -0.23 6.51 -3.68
CA GLY A 521 1.07 6.59 -4.32
C GLY A 521 2.15 5.96 -3.44
N PRO A 522 3.18 5.35 -4.04
CA PRO A 522 4.44 5.11 -3.37
C PRO A 522 5.31 6.39 -3.34
N ALA A 523 6.26 6.44 -2.40
CA ALA A 523 7.21 7.55 -2.32
C ALA A 523 8.00 7.79 -3.62
N GLU A 524 8.27 6.73 -4.37
CA GLU A 524 8.95 6.78 -5.68
C GLU A 524 8.15 7.49 -6.79
N THR A 525 6.89 7.85 -6.53
CA THR A 525 6.05 8.62 -7.44
C THR A 525 5.58 9.94 -6.83
N THR A 526 6.32 10.45 -5.85
CA THR A 526 6.07 11.73 -5.17
C THR A 526 4.73 11.75 -4.44
N ILE A 527 4.71 11.12 -3.25
CA ILE A 527 3.58 11.11 -2.30
C ILE A 527 2.36 10.34 -2.81
N ASP A 528 1.53 10.95 -3.65
CA ASP A 528 0.30 10.38 -4.20
C ASP A 528 0.29 10.59 -5.72
N CYS A 529 -0.29 9.63 -6.45
CA CYS A 529 -0.29 9.60 -7.91
C CYS A 529 -1.67 9.28 -8.50
N THR A 530 -2.60 8.76 -7.70
CA THR A 530 -3.99 8.54 -8.07
C THR A 530 -4.94 9.05 -7.00
N ALA A 531 -6.16 9.41 -7.41
CA ALA A 531 -7.24 9.82 -6.52
C ALA A 531 -8.57 9.19 -6.90
N HIS A 532 -9.33 8.82 -5.87
CA HIS A 532 -10.73 8.47 -5.96
C HIS A 532 -11.54 9.26 -4.92
N ARG A 533 -12.60 9.91 -5.38
CA ARG A 533 -13.60 10.50 -4.48
C ARG A 533 -14.51 9.39 -3.97
N VAL A 534 -14.40 9.08 -2.68
CA VAL A 534 -15.19 8.01 -2.04
C VAL A 534 -16.67 8.37 -2.11
N ASN A 535 -17.45 7.54 -2.80
CA ASN A 535 -18.89 7.71 -2.85
C ASN A 535 -19.56 7.07 -1.62
N ILE A 536 -20.02 7.92 -0.71
CA ILE A 536 -20.64 7.54 0.57
C ILE A 536 -22.01 6.87 0.36
N THR A 537 -22.61 6.87 -0.84
CA THR A 537 -23.90 6.20 -1.06
C THR A 537 -23.79 4.73 -1.48
N ASN A 538 -22.61 4.30 -1.94
CA ASN A 538 -22.45 2.97 -2.51
C ASN A 538 -21.80 2.03 -1.50
N ASN A 539 -22.53 0.99 -1.12
CA ASN A 539 -22.00 -0.08 -0.27
C ASN A 539 -21.09 -0.99 -1.11
N THR A 540 -19.87 -0.52 -1.35
CA THR A 540 -18.85 -1.24 -2.15
C THR A 540 -17.91 -2.00 -1.21
N GLN A 541 -17.64 -3.26 -1.54
CA GLN A 541 -16.72 -4.10 -0.75
C GLN A 541 -15.26 -3.65 -0.86
N SER A 542 -14.92 -2.85 -1.87
CA SER A 542 -13.58 -2.32 -2.10
C SER A 542 -13.67 -0.93 -2.71
N ILE A 543 -12.88 0.01 -2.19
CA ILE A 543 -12.78 1.37 -2.70
C ILE A 543 -11.66 1.44 -3.72
N PRO A 544 -11.91 1.88 -4.96
CA PRO A 544 -10.86 2.05 -5.97
C PRO A 544 -9.79 3.04 -5.51
N ILE A 545 -8.55 2.84 -5.96
CA ILE A 545 -7.49 3.86 -5.87
C ILE A 545 -7.67 4.98 -6.91
N GLY A 546 -8.56 4.77 -7.89
CA GLY A 546 -9.12 5.81 -8.74
C GLY A 546 -8.34 6.04 -10.03
N ARG A 547 -8.17 7.31 -10.40
CA ARG A 547 -7.51 7.74 -11.65
C ARG A 547 -6.24 8.51 -11.34
N SER A 548 -5.33 8.55 -12.30
CA SER A 548 -4.06 9.27 -12.16
C SER A 548 -4.25 10.78 -11.96
N PHE A 549 -3.27 11.38 -11.29
CA PHE A 549 -3.10 12.83 -11.20
C PHE A 549 -2.80 13.44 -12.58
N CYS A 550 -2.85 14.77 -12.66
CA CYS A 550 -2.48 15.51 -13.86
C CYS A 550 -1.00 15.27 -14.16
N ASN A 551 -0.60 15.11 -15.43
CA ASN A 551 0.78 14.82 -15.86
C ASN A 551 1.36 13.49 -15.37
N TYR A 552 0.53 12.59 -14.81
CA TYR A 552 0.89 11.21 -14.47
C TYR A 552 0.25 10.22 -15.45
N ARG A 553 0.91 9.09 -15.67
CA ARG A 553 0.39 7.98 -16.47
C ARG A 553 0.36 6.71 -15.64
N CYS A 554 -0.73 5.98 -15.68
CA CYS A 554 -0.89 4.68 -15.04
C CYS A 554 -1.11 3.61 -16.10
N VAL A 555 -0.24 2.62 -16.15
CA VAL A 555 -0.34 1.49 -17.08
C VAL A 555 -0.32 0.19 -16.28
N ILE A 556 -1.24 -0.72 -16.61
CA ILE A 556 -1.32 -2.04 -16.00
C ILE A 556 -0.70 -3.02 -16.99
N MET A 557 0.30 -3.78 -16.55
CA MET A 557 0.97 -4.75 -17.40
C MET A 557 1.04 -6.14 -16.79
N ASN A 558 0.98 -7.15 -17.64
CA ASN A 558 1.26 -8.53 -17.24
C ASN A 558 2.78 -8.81 -17.14
N GLU A 559 3.13 -10.06 -16.86
CA GLU A 559 4.53 -10.48 -16.70
C GLU A 559 5.40 -10.32 -17.96
N TYR A 560 4.77 -10.20 -19.14
CA TYR A 560 5.43 -10.00 -20.43
C TYR A 560 5.48 -8.52 -20.86
N LEU A 561 5.20 -7.59 -19.93
CA LEU A 561 5.12 -6.14 -20.19
C LEU A 561 4.09 -5.79 -21.27
N GLN A 562 3.00 -6.54 -21.33
CA GLN A 562 1.87 -6.22 -22.20
C GLN A 562 0.74 -5.65 -21.38
N SER A 563 0.07 -4.64 -21.94
CA SER A 563 -1.12 -4.02 -21.38
C SER A 563 -2.19 -5.05 -20.98
N SER A 564 -2.61 -5.02 -19.72
CA SER A 564 -3.74 -5.81 -19.22
C SER A 564 -5.07 -5.21 -19.69
N VAL A 565 -6.04 -6.07 -20.01
CA VAL A 565 -7.41 -5.63 -20.34
C VAL A 565 -8.24 -5.41 -19.07
N SER A 566 -9.43 -4.81 -19.21
CA SER A 566 -10.36 -4.62 -18.09
C SER A 566 -10.64 -5.94 -17.37
N ASP A 567 -10.74 -5.85 -16.03
CA ASP A 567 -10.94 -6.95 -15.08
C ASP A 567 -9.82 -8.02 -15.03
N GLN A 568 -8.68 -7.80 -15.69
CA GLN A 568 -7.49 -8.65 -15.51
C GLN A 568 -6.51 -8.00 -14.54
N GLU A 569 -6.12 -8.76 -13.51
CA GLU A 569 -5.07 -8.35 -12.59
C GLU A 569 -3.73 -8.20 -13.34
N GLY A 570 -3.03 -7.09 -13.13
CA GLY A 570 -1.69 -6.88 -13.63
C GLY A 570 -0.88 -5.98 -12.70
N GLU A 571 0.41 -5.85 -12.97
CA GLU A 571 1.31 -5.00 -12.21
C GLU A 571 1.16 -3.53 -12.64
N LEU A 572 1.04 -2.63 -11.68
CA LEU A 572 0.90 -1.20 -11.91
C LEU A 572 2.26 -0.53 -12.17
N PHE A 573 2.34 0.22 -13.26
CA PHE A 573 3.47 1.06 -13.64
C PHE A 573 3.02 2.51 -13.68
N ILE A 574 3.81 3.39 -13.08
CA ILE A 574 3.48 4.82 -12.96
C ILE A 574 4.55 5.63 -13.69
N GLY A 575 4.14 6.39 -14.69
CA GLY A 575 4.99 7.28 -15.47
C GLY A 575 4.58 8.74 -15.31
N GLY A 576 5.31 9.63 -15.98
CA GLY A 576 5.05 11.06 -15.97
C GLY A 576 5.87 11.82 -14.92
N VAL A 577 5.46 13.05 -14.63
CA VAL A 577 6.27 14.03 -13.89
C VAL A 577 6.50 13.65 -12.43
N GLY A 578 5.68 12.80 -11.82
CA GLY A 578 5.85 12.40 -10.42
C GLY A 578 6.94 11.36 -10.17
N VAL A 579 7.47 10.72 -11.22
CA VAL A 579 8.50 9.69 -11.07
C VAL A 579 9.76 10.31 -10.46
N PHE A 580 10.22 9.71 -9.36
CA PHE A 580 11.43 10.09 -8.65
C PHE A 580 12.69 10.05 -9.53
N ALA A 581 13.74 10.76 -9.13
CA ALA A 581 15.02 10.77 -9.84
C ALA A 581 15.80 9.45 -9.67
N GLY A 582 15.57 8.73 -8.57
CA GLY A 582 16.25 7.48 -8.25
C GLY A 582 16.47 7.30 -6.75
N TYR A 583 17.15 6.22 -6.39
CA TYR A 583 17.59 5.98 -5.01
C TYR A 583 19.01 6.52 -4.79
N LEU A 584 19.21 7.31 -3.73
CA LEU A 584 20.51 7.92 -3.41
C LEU A 584 21.61 6.86 -3.32
N GLY A 585 22.62 6.98 -4.19
CA GLY A 585 23.79 6.09 -4.22
C GLY A 585 23.49 4.63 -4.57
N ARG A 586 22.32 4.33 -5.15
CA ARG A 586 21.83 2.95 -5.39
C ARG A 586 21.34 2.73 -6.82
N ASP A 587 22.20 2.98 -7.80
CA ASP A 587 21.95 2.74 -9.23
C ASP A 587 21.52 1.30 -9.54
N ASP A 588 21.99 0.34 -8.73
CA ASP A 588 21.60 -1.08 -8.81
C ASP A 588 20.12 -1.33 -8.50
N LEU A 589 19.51 -0.50 -7.66
CA LEU A 589 18.08 -0.51 -7.37
C LEU A 589 17.32 0.38 -8.33
N THR A 590 17.84 1.57 -8.65
CA THR A 590 17.21 2.54 -9.55
C THR A 590 16.96 1.92 -10.93
N SER A 591 17.96 1.24 -11.51
CA SER A 591 17.85 0.58 -12.82
C SER A 591 16.86 -0.59 -12.87
N LYS A 592 16.51 -1.18 -11.72
CA LYS A 592 15.49 -2.24 -11.62
C LYS A 592 14.08 -1.68 -11.39
N ALA A 593 14.01 -0.53 -10.74
CA ALA A 593 12.77 0.15 -10.40
C ALA A 593 12.22 0.98 -11.57
N LEU A 594 13.10 1.61 -12.35
CA LEU A 594 12.75 2.43 -13.50
C LEU A 594 12.81 1.60 -14.79
N ILE A 595 11.68 1.54 -15.50
CA ILE A 595 11.52 0.81 -16.75
C ILE A 595 11.15 1.80 -17.85
N ILE A 596 11.76 1.64 -19.03
CA ILE A 596 11.43 2.46 -20.20
C ILE A 596 10.34 1.75 -21.01
N ILE A 597 9.22 2.44 -21.25
CA ILE A 597 8.08 1.98 -22.06
C ILE A 597 7.77 3.12 -23.04
N ASP A 598 7.78 2.82 -24.34
CA ASP A 598 7.50 3.81 -25.41
C ASP A 598 8.31 5.12 -25.24
N ASP A 599 9.61 4.99 -24.98
CA ASP A 599 10.57 6.09 -24.73
C ASP A 599 10.28 6.97 -23.49
N GLU A 600 9.33 6.57 -22.65
CA GLU A 600 9.04 7.21 -21.36
C GLU A 600 9.48 6.36 -20.17
N VAL A 601 9.86 7.03 -19.08
CA VAL A 601 10.29 6.37 -17.84
C VAL A 601 9.09 6.11 -16.94
N PHE A 602 8.95 4.86 -16.50
CA PHE A 602 7.94 4.42 -15.55
C PHE A 602 8.60 3.81 -14.31
N TYR A 603 8.04 4.09 -13.14
CA TYR A 603 8.32 3.35 -11.91
C TYR A 603 7.48 2.08 -11.85
N ARG A 604 8.15 0.94 -11.64
CA ARG A 604 7.53 -0.37 -11.41
C ARG A 604 7.16 -0.52 -9.93
N THR A 605 5.86 -0.44 -9.62
CA THR A 605 5.40 -0.38 -8.22
C THR A 605 5.54 -1.71 -7.46
N GLY A 606 5.36 -2.84 -8.14
CA GLY A 606 5.14 -4.15 -7.50
C GLY A 606 3.74 -4.33 -6.91
N ASP A 607 2.81 -3.40 -7.13
CA ASP A 607 1.40 -3.51 -6.77
C ASP A 607 0.61 -4.17 -7.90
N LEU A 608 -0.25 -5.12 -7.55
CA LEU A 608 -1.18 -5.77 -8.46
C LEU A 608 -2.54 -5.09 -8.37
N VAL A 609 -3.04 -4.68 -9.53
CA VAL A 609 -4.28 -3.93 -9.70
C VAL A 609 -5.08 -4.50 -10.87
N ASP A 610 -6.38 -4.24 -10.90
CA ASP A 610 -7.16 -4.32 -12.13
C ASP A 610 -7.90 -3.00 -12.39
N MET A 611 -8.54 -2.93 -13.55
CA MET A 611 -9.28 -1.75 -14.00
C MET A 611 -10.69 -2.15 -14.37
N ASP A 612 -11.66 -1.39 -13.88
CA ASP A 612 -13.07 -1.59 -14.21
C ASP A 612 -13.46 -0.95 -15.56
N GLU A 613 -14.72 -1.16 -15.94
CA GLU A 613 -15.33 -0.60 -17.16
C GLU A 613 -15.38 0.94 -17.20
N HIS A 614 -15.16 1.60 -16.07
CA HIS A 614 -15.10 3.06 -15.96
C HIS A 614 -13.67 3.59 -15.94
N GLY A 615 -12.66 2.74 -16.08
CA GLY A 615 -11.26 3.12 -16.01
C GLY A 615 -10.80 3.52 -14.61
N LEU A 616 -11.48 3.05 -13.55
CA LEU A 616 -11.00 3.19 -12.18
C LEU A 616 -10.09 2.01 -11.84
N LEU A 617 -8.96 2.33 -11.21
CA LEU A 617 -7.99 1.34 -10.76
C LEU A 617 -8.40 0.79 -9.40
N HIS A 618 -8.36 -0.53 -9.25
CA HIS A 618 -8.63 -1.23 -8.00
C HIS A 618 -7.36 -1.94 -7.52
N TYR A 619 -6.88 -1.56 -6.34
CA TYR A 619 -5.76 -2.26 -5.70
C TYR A 619 -6.20 -3.64 -5.22
N ARG A 620 -5.42 -4.68 -5.56
CA ARG A 620 -5.67 -6.05 -5.11
C ARG A 620 -4.70 -6.47 -4.02
N ARG A 621 -3.40 -6.39 -4.31
CA ARG A 621 -2.35 -6.91 -3.40
C ARG A 621 -0.96 -6.50 -3.85
N ARG A 622 0.05 -6.76 -3.00
CA ARG A 622 1.45 -6.77 -3.39
C ARG A 622 1.80 -8.03 -4.16
N LYS A 623 2.71 -7.89 -5.13
CA LYS A 623 3.38 -9.02 -5.78
C LYS A 623 4.46 -9.64 -4.91
N ASP A 624 5.12 -8.82 -4.08
CA ASP A 624 6.19 -9.22 -3.17
C ASP A 624 5.69 -9.42 -1.72
N HIS A 625 6.61 -9.58 -0.78
CA HIS A 625 6.32 -9.79 0.64
C HIS A 625 6.26 -8.47 1.45
N GLN A 626 6.22 -7.32 0.79
CA GLN A 626 6.01 -6.06 1.49
C GLN A 626 4.60 -6.01 2.06
N ILE A 627 4.47 -5.37 3.21
CA ILE A 627 3.18 -5.14 3.84
C ILE A 627 3.02 -3.66 4.19
N LYS A 628 1.76 -3.27 4.40
CA LYS A 628 1.39 -2.00 5.03
C LYS A 628 0.81 -2.32 6.41
N LEU A 629 1.38 -1.71 7.45
CA LEU A 629 0.93 -1.83 8.84
C LEU A 629 0.80 -0.43 9.44
N HIS A 630 -0.43 -0.01 9.78
CA HIS A 630 -0.72 1.36 10.24
C HIS A 630 -0.20 2.44 9.27
N GLY A 631 -0.32 2.16 7.97
CA GLY A 631 0.17 2.96 6.85
C GLY A 631 1.66 2.88 6.59
N GLN A 632 2.43 2.20 7.45
CA GLN A 632 3.88 2.06 7.30
C GLN A 632 4.20 0.94 6.32
N ARG A 633 5.00 1.27 5.31
CA ARG A 633 5.56 0.29 4.38
C ARG A 633 6.68 -0.46 5.09
N ILE A 634 6.45 -1.74 5.36
CA ILE A 634 7.41 -2.61 6.05
C ILE A 634 7.90 -3.69 5.08
N GLU A 635 9.20 -3.71 4.90
CA GLU A 635 9.92 -4.81 4.25
C GLU A 635 10.23 -5.87 5.31
N LEU A 636 9.50 -6.99 5.26
CA LEU A 636 9.70 -8.10 6.20
C LEU A 636 11.15 -8.60 6.18
N GLY A 637 11.83 -8.51 5.03
CA GLY A 637 13.24 -8.83 4.86
C GLY A 637 14.22 -7.92 5.61
N GLU A 638 13.85 -6.68 5.95
CA GLU A 638 14.67 -5.78 6.81
C GLU A 638 14.74 -6.35 8.23
N ILE A 639 13.60 -6.80 8.75
CA ILE A 639 13.48 -7.42 10.07
C ILE A 639 14.18 -8.78 10.10
N GLU A 640 13.94 -9.61 9.08
CA GLU A 640 14.60 -10.92 8.93
C GLU A 640 16.13 -10.77 8.94
N ARG A 641 16.68 -9.78 8.22
CA ARG A 641 18.12 -9.53 8.15
C ARG A 641 18.69 -8.97 9.45
N CYS A 642 17.97 -8.07 10.12
CA CYS A 642 18.35 -7.62 11.45
C CYS A 642 18.51 -8.82 12.38
N LEU A 643 17.53 -9.73 12.44
CA LEU A 643 17.62 -10.93 13.27
C LEU A 643 18.73 -11.88 12.80
N LEU A 644 18.85 -12.13 11.49
CA LEU A 644 19.90 -12.99 10.93
C LEU A 644 21.34 -12.47 11.14
N SER A 645 21.52 -11.19 11.52
CA SER A 645 22.84 -10.67 11.90
C SER A 645 23.34 -11.22 13.25
N ILE A 646 22.45 -11.80 14.05
CA ILE A 646 22.80 -12.47 15.30
C ILE A 646 23.34 -13.87 14.99
N THR A 647 24.60 -14.14 15.35
CA THR A 647 25.36 -15.33 14.91
C THR A 647 24.71 -16.68 15.26
N SER A 648 23.92 -16.75 16.33
CA SER A 648 23.23 -17.98 16.77
C SER A 648 21.90 -18.24 16.05
N ILE A 649 21.43 -17.32 15.19
CA ILE A 649 20.20 -17.48 14.40
C ILE A 649 20.55 -18.05 13.03
N SER A 650 20.02 -19.25 12.75
CA SER A 650 20.31 -19.97 11.50
C SER A 650 19.27 -19.75 10.40
N ALA A 651 18.05 -19.37 10.76
CA ALA A 651 16.97 -19.03 9.85
C ALA A 651 15.95 -18.12 10.54
N CYS A 652 15.36 -17.20 9.79
CA CYS A 652 14.30 -16.32 10.27
C CYS A 652 13.27 -16.09 9.16
N VAL A 653 11.99 -16.07 9.54
CA VAL A 653 10.88 -15.64 8.67
C VAL A 653 10.00 -14.70 9.47
N VAL A 654 9.70 -13.54 8.90
CA VAL A 654 8.79 -12.57 9.51
C VAL A 654 7.52 -12.50 8.68
N MET A 655 6.37 -12.39 9.35
CA MET A 655 5.07 -12.27 8.70
C MET A 655 4.12 -11.37 9.49
N LYS A 656 3.18 -10.76 8.76
CA LYS A 656 1.99 -10.14 9.33
C LYS A 656 1.04 -11.25 9.81
N TRP A 657 0.61 -11.19 11.06
CA TRP A 657 -0.32 -12.17 11.62
C TRP A 657 -1.77 -11.70 11.51
N ASP A 658 -2.02 -10.44 11.85
CA ASP A 658 -3.29 -9.75 11.70
C ASP A 658 -3.03 -8.28 11.32
N ASP A 659 -4.06 -7.43 11.33
CA ASP A 659 -3.94 -6.02 10.96
C ASP A 659 -3.12 -5.14 11.91
N ASP A 660 -2.73 -5.65 13.08
CA ASP A 660 -2.02 -4.89 14.11
C ASP A 660 -0.65 -5.51 14.50
N HIS A 661 -0.35 -6.76 14.13
CA HIS A 661 0.79 -7.49 14.70
C HIS A 661 1.73 -8.16 13.67
N LEU A 662 3.03 -8.08 14.01
CA LEU A 662 4.12 -8.79 13.33
C LEU A 662 4.61 -9.98 14.16
N ILE A 663 4.99 -11.05 13.48
CA ILE A 663 5.53 -12.27 14.11
C ILE A 663 6.81 -12.68 13.45
N ALA A 664 7.83 -12.95 14.25
CA ALA A 664 9.11 -13.49 13.81
C ALA A 664 9.25 -14.96 14.24
N TYR A 665 9.36 -15.85 13.27
CA TYR A 665 9.77 -17.23 13.48
C TYR A 665 11.29 -17.28 13.40
N VAL A 666 11.94 -17.90 14.38
CA VAL A 666 13.40 -17.89 14.52
C VAL A 666 13.90 -19.30 14.81
N GLN A 667 14.97 -19.72 14.16
CA GLN A 667 15.66 -20.98 14.47
C GLN A 667 16.95 -20.67 15.25
N THR A 668 16.88 -20.83 16.58
CA THR A 668 17.97 -20.61 17.53
C THR A 668 17.87 -21.61 18.70
N TYR A 669 18.97 -21.84 19.40
CA TYR A 669 19.05 -22.69 20.61
C TYR A 669 19.41 -21.92 21.88
N ASP A 670 19.96 -20.71 21.74
CA ASP A 670 20.69 -20.03 22.82
C ASP A 670 20.12 -18.65 23.17
N ILE A 671 19.10 -18.18 22.43
CA ILE A 671 18.55 -16.82 22.60
C ILE A 671 17.04 -16.89 22.82
N GLY A 672 16.58 -16.21 23.87
CA GLY A 672 15.16 -16.06 24.19
C GLY A 672 14.51 -14.82 23.59
N ASP A 673 13.18 -14.79 23.59
CA ASP A 673 12.36 -13.75 22.97
C ASP A 673 12.68 -12.32 23.43
N GLU A 674 13.03 -12.14 24.70
CA GLU A 674 13.37 -10.82 25.26
C GLU A 674 14.67 -10.26 24.66
N GLN A 675 15.69 -11.11 24.50
CA GLN A 675 16.96 -10.72 23.90
C GLN A 675 16.79 -10.39 22.41
N LEU A 676 15.96 -11.16 21.68
CA LEU A 676 15.61 -10.86 20.29
C LEU A 676 14.90 -9.51 20.18
N ARG A 677 13.96 -9.24 21.08
CA ARG A 677 13.23 -7.95 21.13
C ARG A 677 14.18 -6.79 21.42
N GLN A 678 15.05 -6.91 22.42
CA GLN A 678 16.04 -5.89 22.77
C GLN A 678 16.99 -5.61 21.60
N TYR A 679 17.43 -6.65 20.89
CA TYR A 679 18.26 -6.47 19.70
C TYR A 679 17.53 -5.70 18.59
N CYS A 680 16.28 -6.07 18.29
CA CYS A 680 15.44 -5.32 17.36
C CYS A 680 15.22 -3.87 17.80
N GLN A 681 14.96 -3.61 19.08
CA GLN A 681 14.77 -2.25 19.62
C GLN A 681 16.00 -1.36 19.43
N ALA A 682 17.20 -1.93 19.43
CA ALA A 682 18.44 -1.19 19.23
C ALA A 682 18.75 -0.88 17.75
N HIS A 683 18.14 -1.59 16.80
CA HIS A 683 18.52 -1.52 15.37
C HIS A 683 17.38 -1.14 14.42
N LEU A 684 16.14 -1.39 14.83
CA LEU A 684 14.94 -1.19 14.02
C LEU A 684 14.04 -0.10 14.60
N PRO A 685 13.26 0.60 13.76
CA PRO A 685 12.21 1.48 14.21
C PRO A 685 11.17 0.72 15.06
N PRO A 686 10.50 1.38 16.04
CA PRO A 686 9.55 0.73 16.94
C PRO A 686 8.44 -0.08 16.26
N HIS A 687 7.98 0.35 15.09
CA HIS A 687 6.89 -0.29 14.34
C HIS A 687 7.32 -1.53 13.54
N MET A 688 8.62 -1.74 13.35
CA MET A 688 9.17 -2.92 12.69
C MET A 688 9.48 -4.05 13.69
N ILE A 689 9.28 -3.81 14.98
CA ILE A 689 9.61 -4.78 16.02
C ILE A 689 8.50 -5.83 16.10
N PRO A 690 8.81 -7.13 15.90
CA PRO A 690 7.81 -8.19 16.03
C PRO A 690 7.13 -8.18 17.40
N SER A 691 5.81 -8.29 17.40
CA SER A 691 5.00 -8.43 18.62
C SER A 691 5.28 -9.77 19.29
N LEU A 692 5.47 -10.82 18.49
CA LEU A 692 5.74 -12.18 18.95
C LEU A 692 7.00 -12.76 18.29
N PHE A 693 7.75 -13.53 19.07
CA PHE A 693 8.86 -14.35 18.59
C PHE A 693 8.50 -15.82 18.84
N ILE A 694 8.63 -16.67 17.82
CA ILE A 694 8.35 -18.10 17.91
C ILE A 694 9.61 -18.86 17.53
N THR A 695 10.20 -19.55 18.50
CA THR A 695 11.39 -20.38 18.25
C THR A 695 10.99 -21.72 17.65
N LEU A 696 11.53 -22.05 16.49
CA LEU A 696 11.34 -23.33 15.79
C LEU A 696 12.63 -24.14 15.81
N GLN A 697 12.55 -25.43 16.12
CA GLN A 697 13.71 -26.33 15.98
C GLN A 697 14.12 -26.52 14.50
N LYS A 698 13.14 -26.46 13.59
CA LYS A 698 13.36 -26.58 12.14
C LYS A 698 12.20 -25.95 11.38
N PHE A 699 12.51 -25.20 10.32
CA PHE A 699 11.49 -24.65 9.44
C PHE A 699 10.81 -25.73 8.56
N PRO A 700 9.48 -25.69 8.38
CA PRO A 700 8.78 -26.52 7.42
C PRO A 700 9.24 -26.17 6.00
N ARG A 701 9.37 -27.16 5.13
CA ARG A 701 9.82 -26.99 3.75
C ARG A 701 8.85 -27.62 2.77
N ASN A 702 8.67 -27.01 1.61
CA ASN A 702 7.88 -27.57 0.51
C ASN A 702 8.68 -28.64 -0.27
N ALA A 703 8.03 -29.28 -1.26
CA ALA A 703 8.65 -30.32 -2.09
C ALA A 703 9.93 -29.86 -2.83
N ASN A 704 10.10 -28.55 -3.02
CA ASN A 704 11.27 -27.93 -3.65
C ASN A 704 12.35 -27.51 -2.64
N GLY A 705 12.21 -27.87 -1.36
CA GLY A 705 13.19 -27.58 -0.30
C GLY A 705 13.21 -26.12 0.18
N LYS A 706 12.30 -25.27 -0.28
CA LYS A 706 12.12 -23.88 0.19
C LYS A 706 11.24 -23.86 1.45
N ILE A 707 11.41 -22.86 2.32
CA ILE A 707 10.57 -22.70 3.52
C ILE A 707 9.11 -22.53 3.10
N ASP A 708 8.22 -23.34 3.68
CA ASP A 708 6.79 -23.24 3.43
C ASP A 708 6.11 -22.38 4.50
N ARG A 709 5.85 -21.12 4.14
CA ARG A 709 5.22 -20.14 5.03
C ARG A 709 3.79 -20.54 5.43
N LYS A 710 3.08 -21.30 4.60
CA LYS A 710 1.69 -21.72 4.86
C LYS A 710 1.60 -22.78 5.96
N LEU A 711 2.70 -23.48 6.22
CA LEU A 711 2.82 -24.53 7.23
C LEU A 711 3.42 -24.01 8.54
N LEU A 712 3.69 -22.70 8.65
CA LEU A 712 4.17 -22.11 9.90
C LEU A 712 3.07 -22.18 10.98
N PRO A 713 3.42 -22.52 12.23
CA PRO A 713 2.43 -22.68 13.27
C PRO A 713 1.75 -21.35 13.59
N THR A 714 0.43 -21.35 13.67
CA THR A 714 -0.32 -20.17 14.11
C THR A 714 -0.07 -19.90 15.60
N PRO A 715 0.10 -18.63 16.00
CA PRO A 715 0.32 -18.26 17.39
C PRO A 715 -0.96 -18.52 18.19
N ASN A 716 -0.87 -19.35 19.22
CA ASN A 716 -1.90 -19.42 20.26
C ASN A 716 -1.51 -18.47 21.39
N VAL A 717 -2.12 -17.28 21.43
CA VAL A 717 -1.97 -16.31 22.54
C VAL A 717 -2.38 -16.92 23.88
N SER A 718 -3.23 -17.95 23.85
CA SER A 718 -3.64 -18.73 25.03
C SER A 718 -2.56 -19.68 25.57
N ASN A 719 -1.53 -20.03 24.79
CA ASN A 719 -0.51 -21.02 25.16
C ASN A 719 0.84 -20.39 25.57
N THR A 720 1.07 -19.11 25.30
CA THR A 720 2.27 -18.38 25.79
C THR A 720 2.28 -18.19 27.32
N THR A 721 1.17 -18.51 28.00
CA THR A 721 1.08 -18.63 29.47
C THR A 721 1.65 -19.95 30.02
N THR A 722 2.15 -20.85 29.17
CA THR A 722 2.98 -21.99 29.63
C THR A 722 4.48 -21.65 29.60
N LEU A 723 4.84 -20.44 30.03
CA LEU A 723 6.18 -20.17 30.53
C LEU A 723 6.35 -20.96 31.83
N ASN A 724 6.96 -22.14 31.71
CA ASN A 724 7.54 -22.93 32.79
C ASN A 724 8.74 -22.20 33.44
N SER A 725 8.62 -20.91 33.75
CA SER A 725 9.54 -20.23 34.65
C SER A 725 8.94 -20.24 36.05
N LYS A 726 9.71 -20.76 37.00
CA LYS A 726 9.39 -20.82 38.45
C LYS A 726 9.26 -19.43 39.11
N GLU A 727 9.07 -18.35 38.34
CA GLU A 727 8.93 -16.97 38.82
C GLU A 727 7.48 -16.52 39.03
N SER A 728 6.49 -17.38 38.74
CA SER A 728 5.05 -17.05 38.87
C SER A 728 4.50 -17.03 40.32
N ILE A 729 5.29 -16.70 41.34
CA ILE A 729 4.79 -16.51 42.72
C ILE A 729 5.44 -15.31 43.41
N LEU A 730 5.44 -14.15 42.75
CA LEU A 730 5.51 -12.88 43.48
C LEU A 730 4.09 -12.33 43.62
N THR A 731 3.67 -12.06 44.85
CA THR A 731 2.46 -11.28 45.14
C THR A 731 2.61 -9.91 44.49
N LEU A 732 1.63 -9.53 43.66
CA LEU A 732 1.55 -8.18 43.11
C LEU A 732 1.44 -7.18 44.29
N SER A 733 2.14 -6.07 44.19
CA SER A 733 1.91 -4.92 45.08
C SER A 733 0.52 -4.33 44.84
N SER A 734 0.00 -3.53 45.78
CA SER A 734 -1.32 -2.88 45.65
C SER A 734 -1.45 -2.00 44.40
N LEU A 735 -0.34 -1.39 43.94
CA LEU A 735 -0.29 -0.62 42.70
C LEU A 735 -0.27 -1.54 41.46
N GLU A 736 0.54 -2.60 41.49
CA GLU A 736 0.56 -3.61 40.42
C GLU A 736 -0.80 -4.31 40.26
N GLU A 737 -1.57 -4.54 41.33
CA GLU A 737 -2.94 -5.08 41.26
C GLU A 737 -3.91 -4.13 40.56
N ARG A 738 -3.84 -2.82 40.86
CA ARG A 738 -4.66 -1.82 40.17
C ARG A 738 -4.32 -1.73 38.69
N ILE A 739 -3.04 -1.71 38.37
CA ILE A 739 -2.52 -1.74 37.00
C ILE A 739 -2.98 -2.99 36.27
N HIS A 740 -2.87 -4.15 36.91
CA HIS A 740 -3.27 -5.45 36.38
C HIS A 740 -4.75 -5.47 36.00
N TYR A 741 -5.61 -4.90 36.85
CA TYR A 741 -7.04 -4.76 36.56
C TYR A 741 -7.31 -3.91 35.31
N ILE A 742 -6.59 -2.79 35.13
CA ILE A 742 -6.74 -1.93 33.95
C ILE A 742 -6.32 -2.69 32.67
N TRP A 743 -5.22 -3.44 32.73
CA TRP A 743 -4.75 -4.24 31.59
C TRP A 743 -5.78 -5.28 31.15
N LEU A 744 -6.42 -5.97 32.10
CA LEU A 744 -7.48 -6.95 31.82
C LEU A 744 -8.70 -6.35 31.12
N GLN A 745 -8.97 -5.05 31.29
CA GLN A 745 -10.08 -4.37 30.61
C GLN A 745 -9.76 -3.97 29.16
N ILE A 746 -8.48 -3.89 28.80
CA ILE A 746 -8.01 -3.38 27.50
C ILE A 746 -7.57 -4.54 26.59
N LEU A 747 -6.99 -5.59 27.17
CA LEU A 747 -6.52 -6.78 26.46
C LEU A 747 -7.68 -7.78 26.20
N PRO A 748 -7.51 -8.75 25.27
CA PRO A 748 -8.56 -9.69 24.92
C PRO A 748 -9.13 -10.44 26.14
N SER A 749 -10.45 -10.66 26.14
CA SER A 749 -11.24 -11.20 27.27
C SER A 749 -10.93 -12.66 27.68
N SER A 750 -9.98 -13.32 27.02
CA SER A 750 -9.54 -14.68 27.34
C SER A 750 -8.45 -14.74 28.41
N LEU A 751 -7.88 -13.60 28.83
CA LEU A 751 -6.86 -13.53 29.87
C LEU A 751 -7.49 -13.33 31.26
N THR A 752 -7.14 -14.17 32.24
CA THR A 752 -7.62 -14.06 33.63
C THR A 752 -6.54 -13.62 34.62
N ARG A 753 -5.26 -13.81 34.28
CA ARG A 753 -4.12 -13.39 35.09
C ARG A 753 -2.91 -13.10 34.20
N ILE A 754 -2.18 -12.03 34.50
CA ILE A 754 -1.03 -11.54 33.72
C ILE A 754 0.12 -11.37 34.72
N PRO A 755 1.26 -12.06 34.55
CA PRO A 755 2.42 -11.85 35.41
C PRO A 755 2.99 -10.43 35.27
N ALA A 756 3.51 -9.85 36.35
CA ALA A 756 3.93 -8.45 36.39
C ALA A 756 5.06 -8.09 35.40
N THR A 757 5.87 -9.07 35.03
CA THR A 757 7.03 -8.95 34.14
C THR A 757 6.70 -9.25 32.66
N VAL A 758 5.47 -9.66 32.36
CA VAL A 758 5.08 -9.98 30.98
C VAL A 758 4.86 -8.69 30.20
N ASN A 759 5.49 -8.65 29.03
CA ASN A 759 5.39 -7.55 28.09
C ASN A 759 3.97 -7.45 27.49
N PHE A 760 3.38 -6.27 27.51
CA PHE A 760 2.04 -5.96 26.98
C PHE A 760 1.84 -6.46 25.55
N PHE A 761 2.86 -6.30 24.70
CA PHE A 761 2.78 -6.68 23.28
C PHE A 761 2.85 -8.20 23.07
N ALA A 762 3.42 -8.95 24.02
CA ALA A 762 3.52 -10.40 23.94
C ALA A 762 2.18 -11.11 24.23
N ILE A 763 1.19 -10.39 24.78
CA ILE A 763 -0.12 -10.91 25.15
C ILE A 763 -1.26 -10.32 24.31
N GLY A 764 -0.96 -9.89 23.08
CA GLY A 764 -1.94 -9.36 22.13
C GLY A 764 -2.29 -7.88 22.34
N GLY A 765 -1.41 -7.15 23.04
CA GLY A 765 -1.42 -5.70 23.05
C GLY A 765 -0.72 -5.11 21.81
N HIS A 766 -1.18 -3.95 21.37
CA HIS A 766 -0.55 -3.18 20.29
C HIS A 766 -0.47 -1.70 20.69
N SER A 767 0.29 -0.88 19.95
CA SER A 767 0.57 0.52 20.33
C SER A 767 -0.70 1.30 20.65
N LEU A 768 -1.78 1.10 19.88
CA LEU A 768 -3.03 1.83 20.10
C LEU A 768 -3.78 1.42 21.39
N ARG A 769 -3.79 0.13 21.77
CA ARG A 769 -4.29 -0.31 23.08
C ARG A 769 -3.40 0.19 24.22
N PHE A 770 -2.10 0.28 23.96
CA PHE A 770 -1.14 0.82 24.92
C PHE A 770 -1.35 2.32 25.18
N ILE A 771 -1.81 3.05 24.16
CA ILE A 771 -2.17 4.46 24.27
C ILE A 771 -3.50 4.62 25.03
N GLU A 772 -4.50 3.78 24.76
CA GLU A 772 -5.72 3.74 25.58
C GLU A 772 -5.39 3.47 27.05
N LEU A 773 -4.47 2.52 27.30
CA LEU A 773 -3.95 2.21 28.62
C LEU A 773 -3.32 3.44 29.28
N TYR A 774 -2.49 4.19 28.55
CA TYR A 774 -1.89 5.44 29.03
C TYR A 774 -2.94 6.48 29.45
N TYR A 775 -3.97 6.72 28.63
CA TYR A 775 -5.01 7.70 28.99
C TYR A 775 -5.87 7.24 30.17
N ARG A 776 -6.17 5.94 30.29
CA ARG A 776 -6.82 5.42 31.51
C ARG A 776 -5.94 5.60 32.73
N TYR A 777 -4.63 5.45 32.59
CA TYR A 777 -3.68 5.69 33.67
C TYR A 777 -3.68 7.16 34.08
N GLN A 778 -3.62 8.06 33.11
CA GLN A 778 -3.65 9.50 33.36
C GLN A 778 -4.93 9.89 34.13
N SER A 779 -6.09 9.36 33.72
CA SER A 779 -7.36 9.60 34.40
C SER A 779 -7.42 9.00 35.81
N LEU A 780 -6.94 7.76 36.00
CA LEU A 780 -7.08 7.05 37.27
C LEU A 780 -6.02 7.42 38.32
N PHE A 781 -4.80 7.73 37.88
CA PHE A 781 -3.68 8.06 38.75
C PHE A 781 -3.36 9.56 38.80
N ASN A 782 -4.04 10.37 37.97
CA ASN A 782 -4.00 11.84 37.98
C ASN A 782 -2.58 12.42 37.95
N PHE A 783 -1.77 11.96 36.99
CA PHE A 783 -0.43 12.50 36.75
C PHE A 783 -0.40 13.41 35.52
N ASP A 784 0.56 14.34 35.52
CA ASP A 784 0.79 15.25 34.41
C ASP A 784 1.42 14.52 33.22
N ALA A 785 0.87 14.71 32.00
CA ALA A 785 1.43 14.15 30.77
C ALA A 785 2.85 14.67 30.46
N HIS A 786 3.22 15.84 31.00
CA HIS A 786 4.58 16.36 30.92
C HIS A 786 5.56 15.59 31.83
N ALA A 787 5.07 14.97 32.91
CA ALA A 787 5.90 14.22 33.86
C ALA A 787 6.14 12.76 33.42
N LEU A 788 5.21 12.16 32.66
CA LEU A 788 5.35 10.83 32.10
C LEU A 788 4.90 10.82 30.64
N SER A 789 5.81 10.95 29.69
CA SER A 789 5.44 10.95 28.27
C SER A 789 4.95 9.57 27.80
N VAL A 790 4.06 9.55 26.80
CA VAL A 790 3.63 8.31 26.10
C VAL A 790 4.82 7.51 25.58
N GLY A 791 5.88 8.19 25.14
CA GLY A 791 7.12 7.56 24.68
C GLY A 791 7.83 6.78 25.78
N LEU A 792 8.02 7.40 26.96
CA LEU A 792 8.63 6.74 28.12
C LEU A 792 7.75 5.59 28.62
N PHE A 793 6.43 5.78 28.62
CA PHE A 793 5.46 4.74 28.97
C PHE A 793 5.57 3.53 28.03
N LEU A 794 5.71 3.75 26.70
CA LEU A 794 5.88 2.70 25.69
C LEU A 794 7.19 1.92 25.82
N GLN A 795 8.26 2.55 26.31
CA GLN A 795 9.56 1.92 26.53
C GLN A 795 9.55 0.96 27.72
N GLN A 796 8.53 1.03 28.58
CA GLN A 796 8.41 0.27 29.82
C GLN A 796 7.17 -0.64 29.80
N PRO A 797 7.07 -1.62 28.88
CA PRO A 797 5.81 -2.27 28.52
C PRO A 797 5.39 -3.40 29.47
N THR A 798 5.72 -3.35 30.76
CA THR A 798 5.32 -4.36 31.75
C THR A 798 4.58 -3.72 32.92
N ILE A 799 3.70 -4.48 33.57
CA ILE A 799 2.97 -4.05 34.76
C ILE A 799 3.93 -3.55 35.85
N ARG A 800 5.06 -4.24 36.05
CA ARG A 800 6.07 -3.85 37.03
C ARG A 800 6.73 -2.52 36.69
N GLN A 801 7.20 -2.37 35.45
CA GLN A 801 7.85 -1.13 35.03
C GLN A 801 6.87 0.05 35.04
N HIS A 802 5.60 -0.18 34.72
CA HIS A 802 4.53 0.81 34.87
C HIS A 802 4.31 1.21 36.34
N ALA A 803 4.34 0.24 37.27
CA ALA A 803 4.25 0.52 38.70
C ALA A 803 5.45 1.34 39.19
N GLU A 804 6.65 1.01 38.74
CA GLU A 804 7.89 1.74 39.04
C GLU A 804 7.83 3.18 38.52
N LEU A 805 7.43 3.38 37.26
CA LEU A 805 7.22 4.71 36.68
C LEU A 805 6.24 5.54 37.50
N LEU A 806 5.08 4.97 37.85
CA LEU A 806 4.06 5.66 38.63
C LEU A 806 4.51 6.00 40.06
N GLN A 807 5.37 5.17 40.68
CA GLN A 807 5.95 5.45 42.00
C GLN A 807 6.95 6.59 41.99
N THR A 808 7.61 6.84 40.85
CA THR A 808 8.58 7.94 40.70
C THR A 808 7.93 9.29 40.44
N LEU A 809 6.62 9.34 40.17
CA LEU A 809 5.91 10.59 39.91
C LEU A 809 5.58 11.33 41.21
N PRO A 810 5.75 12.67 41.27
CA PRO A 810 5.34 13.46 42.42
C PRO A 810 3.81 13.37 42.59
N SER A 811 3.36 13.01 43.78
CA SER A 811 1.93 12.97 44.12
C SER A 811 1.32 14.37 44.02
N ILE A 812 0.40 14.57 43.06
CA ILE A 812 -0.36 15.81 42.92
C ILE A 812 -1.43 15.81 44.02
N ASP A 813 -1.16 16.55 45.09
CA ASP A 813 -2.12 16.73 46.17
C ASP A 813 -3.30 17.58 45.67
N THR A 814 -4.49 17.00 45.60
CA THR A 814 -5.72 17.62 45.03
C THR A 814 -6.30 18.77 45.86
N GLN A 815 -5.50 19.47 46.65
CA GLN A 815 -5.94 20.59 47.49
C GLN A 815 -4.98 21.79 47.50
N THR A 816 -4.41 22.24 46.37
CA THR A 816 -4.07 23.68 46.19
C THR A 816 -3.61 24.02 44.77
N THR A 817 -4.55 24.28 43.86
CA THR A 817 -4.28 25.10 42.67
C THR A 817 -5.49 25.95 42.34
N ARG A 818 -5.82 26.87 43.27
CA ARG A 818 -6.48 28.12 42.88
C ARG A 818 -5.41 29.02 42.29
N CYS A 819 -5.67 29.54 41.09
CA CYS A 819 -4.90 30.55 40.38
C CYS A 819 -4.12 31.47 41.32
N GLN A 820 -2.79 31.41 41.27
CA GLN A 820 -1.98 32.57 41.60
C GLN A 820 -1.91 33.43 40.34
N THR A 821 -2.91 34.28 40.19
CA THR A 821 -2.85 35.46 39.34
C THR A 821 -1.66 36.30 39.80
N LEU A 822 -0.62 36.40 38.98
CA LEU A 822 0.42 37.41 39.13
C LEU A 822 -0.24 38.79 39.03
N HIS A 823 -0.50 39.40 40.19
CA HIS A 823 -0.86 40.80 40.31
C HIS A 823 0.33 41.65 39.84
N ILE A 824 0.29 42.09 38.58
CA ILE A 824 1.13 43.20 38.11
C ILE A 824 0.55 44.49 38.70
N ASN A 825 1.31 45.10 39.59
CA ASN A 825 1.02 46.41 40.18
C ASN A 825 0.88 47.46 39.07
N GLN A 826 -0.32 48.03 38.96
CA GLN A 826 -0.56 49.25 38.20
C GLN A 826 0.08 50.44 38.91
N GLY A 827 1.20 50.92 38.37
CA GLY A 827 1.70 52.27 38.62
C GLY A 827 1.16 53.25 37.58
N LYS A 828 0.12 54.02 37.94
CA LYS A 828 -0.16 55.36 37.39
C LYS A 828 1.13 56.20 37.57
N THR A 829 1.62 57.05 36.67
CA THR A 829 1.09 58.30 36.08
C THR A 829 2.30 58.90 35.32
N PHE A 830 2.25 59.56 34.15
CA PHE A 830 1.75 60.91 33.90
C PHE A 830 1.78 61.23 32.38
N LEU A 831 0.83 62.06 31.98
CA LEU A 831 0.64 62.78 30.72
C LEU A 831 1.90 63.39 30.09
N ASN A 832 2.15 63.15 28.81
CA ASN A 832 1.91 64.06 27.67
C ASN A 832 2.25 63.39 26.34
#